data_AF-A0A6P0R6G3-F1
#
_entry.id   AF-A0A6P0R6G3-F1
#
_cell.length_a   1.000
_cell.length_b   1.000
_cell.length_c   1.000
_cell.angle_alpha   90.00
_cell.angle_beta   90.00
_cell.angle_gamma   90.00
#
_symmetry.space_group_name_H-M   'P 1'
#
loop_
_entity.id
_entity.type
_entity.pdbx_description
1 polymer ?
#
loop_
_entity_poly.entity_id
_entity_poly.type
_entity_poly.pdbx_seq_one_letter_code
_entity_poly.pdbx_strand_id
1 'polypeptide(L)'
;MQDKSVSINEQPVILEKPAILSRLFLWMIMLMTSSAIIWAYFAEIDQAVPAVGQLELKDGSIDVQAPTSGNVVRLHVENGDRVEKNQPLLTFSPTAPSADLSSANELRETLKRENEFYKEVLNGKVPTALPPDLQKIAQERQTRVSENQAYRALIDELYLNRGGFVNVDPSLQGLYINYKAEYNSRVGAVELQIRELEKQLQQAEEEEEAATEQLRVAQTQLQFSREQLQFSRQQLNNSKQQLTYAYEQLSNAEKQLRFAREQLNNTQAQLKYSQEQLELAKGQLDKSEKVLDSNEGILEQISPLVEEGAIAELQKKRQEQEVFRGESEILRQQDQIQTRGAEINTRLGEINTRLADINAREGDVNSRRADINTFEGEINTREGEINSRQADINAREGDVKARQAEIQRARLEQQRLNVSINRTKEQLKNTRDSWARELYARIAENKGREIARIDSQFTRLQLENNKRLTEVNAQIEKLEETRDNQVLRSPVSGVIFDLQPTTKEESSLDIETDFICQYVINDVLKPGDIQPTRCEDASYEAQQTQPLLTVLDDDEGLEAVVYIQNKDVALVLKALNDKRKKLEPYHDQELAGGEVIECEPGKKCACPELKENREKLGITDVECVPVEVQVEALPANEFGTVTGEVISISDDAIPPDQEAGRAYFSFETTIDLERQTFVLDNENDLEIGLQNGMAINSNINVGKRTVLELFFNRFTGKFKSLTNVN
;
A
#
# COMPACT_ATOMS: atom_id res chain seq x y z
N MET A 1 73.41 -38.44 -127.15
CA MET A 1 74.21 -39.58 -127.69
C MET A 1 73.43 -40.87 -127.42
N GLN A 2 73.77 -41.98 -128.08
CA GLN A 2 73.32 -43.33 -127.67
C GLN A 2 73.87 -43.68 -126.26
N ASP A 3 73.53 -44.75 -125.55
CA ASP A 3 72.85 -46.05 -125.82
C ASP A 3 72.21 -46.53 -124.46
N LYS A 4 71.48 -47.64 -124.23
CA LYS A 4 71.10 -48.85 -124.99
C LYS A 4 69.81 -49.47 -124.39
N SER A 5 69.23 -50.51 -125.00
CA SER A 5 68.07 -51.29 -124.50
C SER A 5 68.31 -52.81 -124.49
N VAL A 6 67.79 -53.54 -123.49
CA VAL A 6 67.60 -55.02 -123.51
C VAL A 6 66.34 -55.41 -122.69
N SER A 7 65.58 -56.40 -123.17
CA SER A 7 64.46 -57.06 -122.45
C SER A 7 64.34 -58.53 -122.87
N ILE A 8 63.90 -59.43 -121.97
CA ILE A 8 63.55 -60.85 -122.22
C ILE A 8 62.29 -61.21 -121.39
N ASN A 9 61.52 -62.24 -121.76
CA ASN A 9 60.08 -62.41 -121.46
C ASN A 9 59.67 -63.85 -121.04
N GLU A 10 58.42 -64.03 -120.56
CA GLU A 10 57.60 -65.30 -120.50
C GLU A 10 58.00 -66.43 -119.49
N GLN A 11 57.14 -67.35 -118.96
CA GLN A 11 55.65 -67.53 -118.82
C GLN A 11 55.31 -68.61 -117.71
N PRO A 12 54.02 -68.83 -117.27
CA PRO A 12 53.64 -69.64 -116.07
C PRO A 12 52.72 -70.89 -116.27
N VAL A 13 52.46 -71.71 -115.21
CA VAL A 13 51.53 -72.89 -115.15
C VAL A 13 50.88 -73.08 -113.73
N ILE A 14 49.72 -73.78 -113.60
CA ILE A 14 48.85 -73.94 -112.38
C ILE A 14 48.35 -75.41 -112.18
N LEU A 15 48.05 -75.88 -110.94
CA LEU A 15 47.35 -77.16 -110.59
C LEU A 15 46.65 -77.14 -109.19
N GLU A 16 45.69 -78.06 -108.91
CA GLU A 16 44.80 -78.12 -107.70
C GLU A 16 45.04 -79.31 -106.70
N LYS A 17 44.38 -79.31 -105.50
CA LYS A 17 44.23 -80.47 -104.56
C LYS A 17 43.13 -80.28 -103.44
N PRO A 18 42.74 -81.31 -102.62
CA PRO A 18 41.37 -81.49 -102.08
C PRO A 18 41.08 -81.09 -100.60
N ALA A 19 39.81 -81.25 -100.19
CA ALA A 19 39.17 -80.46 -99.14
C ALA A 19 39.10 -81.00 -97.68
N ILE A 20 39.47 -82.25 -97.36
CA ILE A 20 39.22 -82.82 -96.01
C ILE A 20 39.98 -82.08 -94.89
N LEU A 21 41.22 -81.67 -95.14
CA LEU A 21 42.06 -80.90 -94.21
C LEU A 21 41.38 -79.61 -93.70
N SER A 22 40.55 -78.97 -94.53
CA SER A 22 39.92 -77.68 -94.21
C SER A 22 39.09 -77.71 -92.92
N ARG A 23 38.34 -78.79 -92.67
CA ARG A 23 37.40 -78.87 -91.53
C ARG A 23 38.11 -79.07 -90.20
N LEU A 24 39.19 -79.85 -90.19
CA LEU A 24 40.00 -80.09 -88.99
C LEU A 24 40.83 -78.83 -88.66
N PHE A 25 41.36 -78.17 -89.68
CA PHE A 25 42.06 -76.88 -89.55
C PHE A 25 41.12 -75.78 -88.99
N LEU A 26 39.87 -75.69 -89.47
CA LEU A 26 38.86 -74.76 -88.95
C LEU A 26 38.53 -74.98 -87.47
N TRP A 27 38.36 -76.24 -87.02
CA TRP A 27 38.10 -76.52 -85.59
C TRP A 27 39.33 -76.24 -84.72
N MET A 28 40.54 -76.51 -85.20
CA MET A 28 41.78 -76.22 -84.47
C MET A 28 42.01 -74.71 -84.34
N ILE A 29 41.77 -73.93 -85.41
CA ILE A 29 41.75 -72.46 -85.36
C ILE A 29 40.70 -71.96 -84.37
N MET A 30 39.46 -72.46 -84.44
CA MET A 30 38.37 -72.00 -83.56
C MET A 30 38.73 -72.22 -82.09
N LEU A 31 39.22 -73.41 -81.73
CA LEU A 31 39.64 -73.72 -80.37
C LEU A 31 40.83 -72.86 -79.93
N MET A 32 41.86 -72.70 -80.77
CA MET A 32 42.99 -71.80 -80.51
C MET A 32 42.55 -70.35 -80.27
N THR A 33 41.64 -69.82 -81.10
CA THR A 33 41.12 -68.45 -80.94
C THR A 33 40.31 -68.30 -79.65
N SER A 34 39.52 -69.30 -79.25
CA SER A 34 38.83 -69.27 -77.97
C SER A 34 39.79 -69.27 -76.78
N SER A 35 40.85 -70.09 -76.80
CA SER A 35 41.91 -70.05 -75.77
C SER A 35 42.66 -68.72 -75.73
N ALA A 36 42.94 -68.10 -76.88
CA ALA A 36 43.60 -66.80 -76.94
C ALA A 36 42.74 -65.67 -76.36
N ILE A 37 41.42 -65.70 -76.61
CA ILE A 37 40.47 -64.73 -76.03
C ILE A 37 40.31 -64.94 -74.53
N ILE A 38 40.23 -66.19 -74.06
CA ILE A 38 40.18 -66.53 -72.62
C ILE A 38 41.47 -66.09 -71.92
N TRP A 39 42.65 -66.33 -72.52
CA TRP A 39 43.92 -65.86 -71.96
C TRP A 39 43.97 -64.33 -71.90
N ALA A 40 43.60 -63.63 -72.98
CA ALA A 40 43.61 -62.17 -73.00
C ALA A 40 42.63 -61.55 -71.99
N TYR A 41 41.53 -62.24 -71.65
CA TYR A 41 40.57 -61.84 -70.63
C TYR A 41 41.14 -61.93 -69.19
N PHE A 42 42.02 -62.90 -68.92
CA PHE A 42 42.62 -63.12 -67.59
C PHE A 42 44.05 -62.57 -67.43
N ALA A 43 44.73 -62.21 -68.51
CA ALA A 43 46.09 -61.66 -68.47
C ALA A 43 46.05 -60.14 -68.20
N GLU A 44 46.46 -59.74 -66.99
CA GLU A 44 46.61 -58.35 -66.56
C GLU A 44 48.02 -57.80 -66.83
N ILE A 45 48.11 -56.49 -67.07
CA ILE A 45 49.36 -55.71 -67.19
C ILE A 45 49.17 -54.39 -66.44
N ASP A 46 50.19 -53.95 -65.71
CA ASP A 46 50.22 -52.68 -64.98
C ASP A 46 50.30 -51.47 -65.92
N GLN A 47 49.63 -50.36 -65.56
CA GLN A 47 49.63 -49.12 -66.31
C GLN A 47 50.27 -47.98 -65.49
N ALA A 48 51.44 -47.53 -65.94
CA ALA A 48 52.12 -46.34 -65.40
C ALA A 48 51.97 -45.12 -66.34
N VAL A 49 51.95 -43.92 -65.75
CA VAL A 49 51.97 -42.62 -66.44
C VAL A 49 53.25 -41.87 -66.02
N PRO A 50 54.17 -41.56 -66.94
CA PRO A 50 55.38 -40.80 -66.62
C PRO A 50 55.10 -39.29 -66.55
N ALA A 51 55.67 -38.63 -65.53
CA ALA A 51 55.62 -37.19 -65.31
C ALA A 51 57.00 -36.65 -64.89
N VAL A 52 57.18 -35.33 -64.91
CA VAL A 52 58.44 -34.64 -64.58
C VAL A 52 58.12 -33.40 -63.75
N GLY A 53 58.97 -33.03 -62.79
CA GLY A 53 58.68 -31.94 -61.85
C GLY A 53 59.85 -31.58 -60.92
N GLN A 54 59.53 -31.00 -59.77
CA GLN A 54 60.48 -30.59 -58.73
C GLN A 54 59.90 -30.78 -57.32
N LEU A 55 60.70 -30.50 -56.28
CA LEU A 55 60.28 -30.50 -54.87
C LEU A 55 60.05 -29.09 -54.35
N GLU A 56 59.03 -28.87 -53.52
CA GLU A 56 58.63 -27.56 -53.00
C GLU A 56 58.26 -27.63 -51.49
N LEU A 57 58.09 -26.49 -50.83
CA LEU A 57 57.79 -26.40 -49.38
C LEU A 57 56.28 -26.40 -49.11
N LYS A 58 55.86 -27.04 -48.01
CA LYS A 58 54.45 -27.33 -47.72
C LYS A 58 53.60 -26.09 -47.38
N ASP A 59 54.13 -25.13 -46.62
CA ASP A 59 53.44 -23.88 -46.30
C ASP A 59 54.42 -22.68 -46.18
N GLY A 60 53.87 -21.46 -46.24
CA GLY A 60 54.63 -20.23 -46.52
C GLY A 60 54.92 -19.29 -45.33
N SER A 61 55.68 -18.22 -45.62
CA SER A 61 56.05 -17.17 -44.65
C SER A 61 54.84 -16.35 -44.16
N ILE A 62 54.73 -16.11 -42.85
CA ILE A 62 53.59 -15.40 -42.24
C ILE A 62 53.96 -13.95 -41.87
N ASP A 63 53.32 -12.99 -42.55
CA ASP A 63 53.43 -11.55 -42.25
C ASP A 63 52.64 -11.15 -40.99
N VAL A 64 53.31 -10.58 -39.98
CA VAL A 64 52.69 -10.10 -38.74
C VAL A 64 52.50 -8.58 -38.81
N GLN A 65 51.25 -8.14 -38.87
CA GLN A 65 50.85 -6.73 -39.02
C GLN A 65 50.47 -6.07 -37.68
N ALA A 66 50.47 -4.74 -37.64
CA ALA A 66 50.12 -3.99 -36.44
C ALA A 66 48.61 -4.09 -36.12
N PRO A 67 48.19 -4.50 -34.90
CA PRO A 67 46.77 -4.59 -34.55
C PRO A 67 46.10 -3.21 -34.45
N THR A 68 46.86 -2.18 -34.06
CA THR A 68 46.46 -0.77 -34.11
C THR A 68 47.64 0.08 -34.61
N SER A 69 47.36 1.17 -35.33
CA SER A 69 48.40 2.09 -35.75
C SER A 69 48.87 2.91 -34.54
N GLY A 70 50.18 2.97 -34.31
CA GLY A 70 50.74 3.59 -33.11
C GLY A 70 52.25 3.44 -32.99
N ASN A 71 52.83 4.18 -32.04
CA ASN A 71 54.28 4.16 -31.82
C ASN A 71 54.71 2.90 -31.07
N VAL A 72 55.54 2.07 -31.72
CA VAL A 72 56.34 1.02 -31.06
C VAL A 72 57.38 1.72 -30.18
N VAL A 73 57.44 1.34 -28.90
CA VAL A 73 58.32 1.95 -27.89
C VAL A 73 59.28 0.95 -27.27
N ARG A 74 58.90 -0.33 -27.14
CA ARG A 74 59.81 -1.40 -26.74
C ARG A 74 59.82 -2.51 -27.77
N LEU A 75 61.00 -3.06 -28.00
CA LEU A 75 61.22 -4.28 -28.77
C LEU A 75 61.76 -5.38 -27.84
N HIS A 76 61.32 -6.62 -28.06
CA HIS A 76 61.66 -7.78 -27.22
C HIS A 76 62.35 -8.92 -27.99
N VAL A 77 62.62 -8.71 -29.28
CA VAL A 77 63.16 -9.71 -30.24
C VAL A 77 63.96 -9.02 -31.35
N GLU A 78 64.93 -9.69 -31.95
CA GLU A 78 65.68 -9.20 -33.13
C GLU A 78 65.41 -10.05 -34.40
N ASN A 79 65.83 -9.54 -35.57
CA ASN A 79 65.90 -10.35 -36.79
C ASN A 79 66.85 -11.54 -36.58
N GLY A 80 66.36 -12.75 -36.87
CA GLY A 80 67.08 -14.01 -36.65
C GLY A 80 66.82 -14.66 -35.29
N ASP A 81 66.08 -14.04 -34.37
CA ASP A 81 65.59 -14.74 -33.16
C ASP A 81 64.56 -15.82 -33.55
N ARG A 82 64.68 -17.01 -32.95
CA ARG A 82 63.60 -18.01 -32.93
C ARG A 82 62.64 -17.66 -31.79
N VAL A 83 61.35 -17.63 -32.08
CA VAL A 83 60.28 -17.31 -31.13
C VAL A 83 59.27 -18.44 -31.03
N GLU A 84 58.59 -18.50 -29.89
CA GLU A 84 57.50 -19.44 -29.63
C GLU A 84 56.13 -18.74 -29.69
N LYS A 85 55.09 -19.52 -30.00
CA LYS A 85 53.70 -19.05 -30.07
C LYS A 85 53.24 -18.36 -28.78
N ASN A 86 52.62 -17.18 -28.92
CA ASN A 86 52.20 -16.23 -27.87
C ASN A 86 53.32 -15.47 -27.12
N GLN A 87 54.61 -15.66 -27.46
CA GLN A 87 55.71 -14.86 -26.92
C GLN A 87 55.53 -13.37 -27.29
N PRO A 88 55.75 -12.41 -26.37
CA PRO A 88 55.70 -10.98 -26.67
C PRO A 88 56.88 -10.56 -27.58
N LEU A 89 56.57 -9.86 -28.66
CA LEU A 89 57.53 -9.43 -29.69
C LEU A 89 57.88 -7.95 -29.57
N LEU A 90 56.86 -7.09 -29.44
CA LEU A 90 57.02 -5.64 -29.30
C LEU A 90 55.86 -5.02 -28.52
N THR A 91 56.11 -3.85 -27.95
CA THR A 91 55.13 -3.11 -27.14
C THR A 91 54.97 -1.68 -27.65
N PHE A 92 53.73 -1.33 -28.00
CA PHE A 92 53.28 0.01 -28.35
C PHE A 92 53.14 0.89 -27.10
N SER A 93 53.16 2.23 -27.26
CA SER A 93 53.12 3.17 -26.14
C SER A 93 51.84 3.05 -25.28
N PRO A 94 51.90 2.58 -24.02
CA PRO A 94 50.71 2.46 -23.18
C PRO A 94 50.29 3.81 -22.57
N THR A 95 51.06 4.88 -22.78
CA THR A 95 50.93 6.16 -22.05
C THR A 95 49.59 6.85 -22.28
N ALA A 96 49.12 6.89 -23.54
CA ALA A 96 47.82 7.49 -23.86
C ALA A 96 46.63 6.70 -23.27
N PRO A 97 46.44 5.39 -23.60
CA PRO A 97 45.32 4.63 -23.03
C PRO A 97 45.39 4.52 -21.50
N SER A 98 46.58 4.51 -20.88
CA SER A 98 46.70 4.49 -19.41
C SER A 98 46.32 5.83 -18.75
N ALA A 99 46.62 6.97 -19.39
CA ALA A 99 46.20 8.28 -18.89
C ALA A 99 44.68 8.47 -18.99
N ASP A 100 44.08 8.05 -20.10
CA ASP A 100 42.62 8.06 -20.30
C ASP A 100 41.93 7.08 -19.35
N LEU A 101 42.48 5.88 -19.16
CA LEU A 101 41.97 4.88 -18.21
C LEU A 101 42.03 5.37 -16.76
N SER A 102 43.11 6.03 -16.36
CA SER A 102 43.24 6.66 -15.03
C SER A 102 42.17 7.74 -14.83
N SER A 103 42.00 8.62 -15.82
CA SER A 103 40.99 9.69 -15.82
C SER A 103 39.55 9.13 -15.75
N ALA A 104 39.27 8.06 -16.49
CA ALA A 104 37.98 7.37 -16.46
C ALA A 104 37.71 6.68 -15.11
N ASN A 105 38.75 6.08 -14.50
CA ASN A 105 38.66 5.50 -13.16
C ASN A 105 38.39 6.58 -12.08
N GLU A 106 39.05 7.74 -12.13
CA GLU A 106 38.77 8.85 -11.20
C GLU A 106 37.33 9.37 -11.36
N LEU A 107 36.85 9.48 -12.60
CA LEU A 107 35.45 9.82 -12.88
C LEU A 107 34.49 8.76 -12.31
N ARG A 108 34.77 7.47 -12.47
CA ARG A 108 33.97 6.36 -11.90
C ARG A 108 33.90 6.43 -10.37
N GLU A 109 35.02 6.61 -9.67
CA GLU A 109 35.03 6.73 -8.21
C GLU A 109 34.38 8.04 -7.72
N THR A 110 34.33 9.08 -8.55
CA THR A 110 33.57 10.31 -8.28
C THR A 110 32.06 10.06 -8.38
N LEU A 111 31.59 9.48 -9.48
CA LEU A 111 30.17 9.16 -9.69
C LEU A 111 29.64 8.15 -8.66
N LYS A 112 30.45 7.18 -8.22
CA LYS A 112 30.13 6.27 -7.10
C LYS A 112 29.85 7.05 -5.81
N ARG A 113 30.76 7.95 -5.40
CA ARG A 113 30.61 8.77 -4.18
C ARG A 113 29.36 9.67 -4.23
N GLU A 114 29.04 10.24 -5.38
CA GLU A 114 27.80 11.01 -5.57
C GLU A 114 26.54 10.13 -5.41
N ASN A 115 26.56 8.91 -5.93
CA ASN A 115 25.46 7.96 -5.78
C ASN A 115 25.28 7.43 -4.35
N GLU A 116 26.37 7.23 -3.61
CA GLU A 116 26.30 6.93 -2.17
C GLU A 116 25.74 8.12 -1.38
N PHE A 117 26.16 9.34 -1.70
CA PHE A 117 25.62 10.56 -1.11
C PHE A 117 24.10 10.68 -1.35
N TYR A 118 23.59 10.49 -2.58
CA TYR A 118 22.14 10.52 -2.84
C TYR A 118 21.38 9.46 -2.03
N LYS A 119 21.96 8.25 -1.91
CA LYS A 119 21.40 7.15 -1.11
C LYS A 119 21.37 7.50 0.39
N GLU A 120 22.40 8.15 0.93
CA GLU A 120 22.42 8.61 2.33
C GLU A 120 21.36 9.68 2.60
N VAL A 121 21.22 10.67 1.70
CA VAL A 121 20.23 11.75 1.82
C VAL A 121 18.79 11.22 1.75
N LEU A 122 18.48 10.32 0.81
CA LEU A 122 17.16 9.69 0.73
C LEU A 122 16.81 8.93 2.04
N ASN A 123 17.78 8.22 2.61
CA ASN A 123 17.66 7.52 3.91
C ASN A 123 17.63 8.46 5.14
N GLY A 124 17.74 9.77 4.97
CA GLY A 124 17.59 10.75 6.06
C GLY A 124 18.87 11.04 6.85
N LYS A 125 20.05 10.72 6.30
CA LYS A 125 21.33 11.24 6.78
C LYS A 125 21.72 12.49 5.99
N VAL A 126 22.46 13.41 6.60
CA VAL A 126 23.11 14.52 5.89
C VAL A 126 24.62 14.41 6.15
N PRO A 127 25.42 13.95 5.16
CA PRO A 127 26.88 13.93 5.26
C PRO A 127 27.47 15.34 5.46
N THR A 128 28.70 15.44 5.96
CA THR A 128 29.32 16.74 6.33
C THR A 128 30.14 17.38 5.20
N ALA A 129 30.57 16.61 4.20
CA ALA A 129 31.28 17.10 3.02
C ALA A 129 30.39 16.94 1.78
N LEU A 130 30.07 18.05 1.09
CA LEU A 130 29.19 18.07 -0.09
C LEU A 130 29.60 19.16 -1.08
N PRO A 131 29.36 18.96 -2.40
CA PRO A 131 29.34 20.04 -3.39
C PRO A 131 28.33 21.15 -3.03
N PRO A 132 28.64 22.45 -3.21
CA PRO A 132 27.82 23.57 -2.73
C PRO A 132 26.36 23.59 -3.19
N ASP A 133 26.07 23.11 -4.40
CA ASP A 133 24.71 23.14 -4.94
C ASP A 133 23.82 22.02 -4.36
N LEU A 134 24.42 20.88 -4.00
CA LEU A 134 23.72 19.78 -3.32
C LEU A 134 23.48 20.08 -1.83
N GLN A 135 24.29 20.95 -1.21
CA GLN A 135 24.09 21.38 0.19
C GLN A 135 22.71 21.98 0.42
N LYS A 136 22.29 22.91 -0.45
CA LYS A 136 21.02 23.64 -0.29
C LYS A 136 19.83 22.69 -0.34
N ILE A 137 19.79 21.81 -1.33
CA ILE A 137 18.70 20.83 -1.51
C ILE A 137 18.64 19.84 -0.33
N ALA A 138 19.79 19.37 0.16
CA ALA A 138 19.84 18.48 1.34
C ALA A 138 19.42 19.19 2.64
N GLN A 139 19.83 20.44 2.83
CA GLN A 139 19.44 21.27 3.98
C GLN A 139 17.94 21.60 3.96
N GLU A 140 17.39 22.03 2.81
CA GLU A 140 15.96 22.28 2.62
C GLU A 140 15.12 21.03 2.97
N ARG A 141 15.53 19.84 2.49
CA ARG A 141 14.90 18.57 2.87
C ARG A 141 14.92 18.35 4.38
N GLN A 142 16.08 18.54 5.01
CA GLN A 142 16.25 18.32 6.44
C GLN A 142 15.40 19.28 7.28
N THR A 143 15.28 20.56 6.88
CA THR A 143 14.37 21.52 7.52
C THR A 143 12.91 21.08 7.40
N ARG A 144 12.46 20.59 6.22
CA ARG A 144 11.09 20.04 6.09
C ARG A 144 10.87 18.78 6.93
N VAL A 145 11.91 17.98 7.18
CA VAL A 145 11.84 16.82 8.08
C VAL A 145 11.76 17.23 9.54
N SER A 146 12.55 18.21 10.00
CA SER A 146 12.50 18.70 11.38
C SER A 146 11.25 19.53 11.69
N GLU A 147 10.73 20.32 10.73
CA GLU A 147 9.40 20.94 10.81
C GLU A 147 8.31 19.88 11.07
N ASN A 148 8.33 18.79 10.31
CA ASN A 148 7.38 17.68 10.47
C ASN A 148 7.52 16.95 11.81
N GLN A 149 8.71 16.95 12.42
CA GLN A 149 8.92 16.43 13.78
C GLN A 149 8.36 17.40 14.84
N ALA A 150 8.58 18.72 14.68
CA ALA A 150 8.03 19.75 15.56
C ALA A 150 6.49 19.78 15.52
N TYR A 151 5.86 19.68 14.34
CA TYR A 151 4.40 19.58 14.22
C TYR A 151 3.83 18.32 14.89
N ARG A 152 4.54 17.19 14.83
CA ARG A 152 4.15 15.96 15.55
C ARG A 152 4.24 16.15 17.06
N ALA A 153 5.33 16.71 17.56
CA ALA A 153 5.53 17.02 18.97
C ALA A 153 4.42 17.93 19.52
N LEU A 154 4.03 18.97 18.76
CA LEU A 154 2.90 19.84 19.11
C LEU A 154 1.57 19.06 19.21
N ILE A 155 1.27 18.16 18.27
CA ILE A 155 0.06 17.32 18.31
C ILE A 155 0.10 16.35 19.51
N ASP A 156 1.25 15.69 19.74
CA ASP A 156 1.42 14.77 20.86
C ASP A 156 1.26 15.48 22.21
N GLU A 157 1.90 16.64 22.41
CA GLU A 157 1.77 17.45 23.64
C GLU A 157 0.34 17.98 23.83
N LEU A 158 -0.19 18.71 22.84
CA LEU A 158 -1.33 19.61 23.05
C LEU A 158 -2.69 18.99 22.71
N TYR A 159 -2.74 18.02 21.79
CA TYR A 159 -3.97 17.36 21.35
C TYR A 159 -4.12 15.95 21.95
N LEU A 160 -3.03 15.17 22.05
CA LEU A 160 -3.06 13.83 22.65
C LEU A 160 -2.72 13.80 24.15
N ASN A 161 -2.34 14.94 24.76
CA ASN A 161 -1.86 15.04 26.16
C ASN A 161 -0.71 14.06 26.49
N ARG A 162 0.10 13.69 25.50
CA ARG A 162 1.28 12.83 25.66
C ARG A 162 2.50 13.72 25.91
N GLY A 163 2.65 14.14 27.17
CA GLY A 163 3.75 14.99 27.64
C GLY A 163 5.13 14.31 27.62
N GLY A 164 5.61 13.92 26.44
CA GLY A 164 6.99 13.51 26.20
C GLY A 164 7.87 14.71 25.86
N PHE A 165 9.06 14.80 26.46
CA PHE A 165 10.02 15.84 26.12
C PHE A 165 10.65 15.55 24.74
N VAL A 166 10.08 16.12 23.68
CA VAL A 166 10.68 16.06 22.34
C VAL A 166 11.78 17.12 22.27
N ASN A 167 13.01 16.68 21.97
CA ASN A 167 14.12 17.58 21.69
C ASN A 167 13.92 18.21 20.30
N VAL A 168 13.25 19.36 20.26
CA VAL A 168 13.03 20.15 19.05
C VAL A 168 14.30 20.92 18.70
N ASP A 169 14.67 20.91 17.42
CA ASP A 169 15.80 21.66 16.89
C ASP A 169 15.76 23.14 17.34
N PRO A 170 16.84 23.72 17.90
CA PRO A 170 16.86 25.10 18.37
C PRO A 170 16.43 26.13 17.32
N SER A 171 16.67 25.87 16.03
CA SER A 171 16.22 26.74 14.92
C SER A 171 14.69 26.81 14.78
N LEU A 172 13.97 25.78 15.22
CA LEU A 172 12.51 25.67 15.16
C LEU A 172 11.81 26.05 16.48
N GLN A 173 12.55 26.40 17.52
CA GLN A 173 11.98 26.72 18.84
C GLN A 173 10.98 27.88 18.77
N GLY A 174 11.24 28.91 17.94
CA GLY A 174 10.31 30.03 17.72
C GLY A 174 9.00 29.60 17.05
N LEU A 175 9.06 28.68 16.07
CA LEU A 175 7.88 28.09 15.44
C LEU A 175 7.05 27.31 16.46
N TYR A 176 7.70 26.51 17.31
CA TYR A 176 7.04 25.73 18.36
C TYR A 176 6.30 26.63 19.35
N ILE A 177 6.95 27.69 19.83
CA ILE A 177 6.36 28.66 20.77
C ILE A 177 5.15 29.36 20.13
N ASN A 178 5.24 29.77 18.86
CA ASN A 178 4.15 30.46 18.18
C ASN A 178 2.89 29.58 18.04
N TYR A 179 3.02 28.35 17.53
CA TYR A 179 1.86 27.44 17.40
C TYR A 179 1.27 27.03 18.75
N LYS A 180 2.09 26.93 19.80
CA LYS A 180 1.64 26.66 21.17
C LYS A 180 0.91 27.85 21.80
N ALA A 181 1.40 29.07 21.59
CA ALA A 181 0.72 30.29 22.01
C ALA A 181 -0.62 30.48 21.29
N GLU A 182 -0.66 30.19 19.98
CA GLU A 182 -1.90 30.19 19.20
C GLU A 182 -2.90 29.14 19.70
N TYR A 183 -2.47 27.90 19.94
CA TYR A 183 -3.32 26.85 20.51
C TYR A 183 -3.94 27.32 21.83
N ASN A 184 -3.11 27.79 22.76
CA ASN A 184 -3.54 28.29 24.07
C ASN A 184 -4.51 29.47 23.95
N SER A 185 -4.36 30.33 22.93
CA SER A 185 -5.29 31.43 22.64
C SER A 185 -6.64 30.93 22.09
N ARG A 186 -6.62 30.11 21.02
CA ARG A 186 -7.81 29.53 20.39
C ARG A 186 -8.63 28.69 21.39
N VAL A 187 -7.96 27.87 22.19
CA VAL A 187 -8.57 26.93 23.17
C VAL A 187 -8.96 27.65 24.47
N GLY A 188 -8.07 28.45 25.04
CA GLY A 188 -8.30 29.15 26.31
C GLY A 188 -9.46 30.14 26.26
N ALA A 189 -9.75 30.74 25.10
CA ALA A 189 -10.91 31.59 24.90
C ALA A 189 -12.24 30.81 25.06
N VAL A 190 -12.33 29.59 24.53
CA VAL A 190 -13.52 28.73 24.65
C VAL A 190 -13.63 28.13 26.06
N GLU A 191 -12.50 27.79 26.68
CA GLU A 191 -12.46 27.34 28.08
C GLU A 191 -12.80 28.44 29.10
N LEU A 192 -12.60 29.72 28.74
CA LEU A 192 -13.12 30.85 29.52
C LEU A 192 -14.65 30.95 29.41
N GLN A 193 -15.21 30.80 28.20
CA GLN A 193 -16.66 30.80 27.98
C GLN A 193 -17.35 29.66 28.72
N ILE A 194 -16.77 28.46 28.73
CA ILE A 194 -17.28 27.32 29.49
C ILE A 194 -17.32 27.64 31.00
N ARG A 195 -16.23 28.17 31.57
CA ARG A 195 -16.16 28.51 33.00
C ARG A 195 -17.15 29.61 33.40
N GLU A 196 -17.38 30.61 32.55
CA GLU A 196 -18.38 31.65 32.83
C GLU A 196 -19.82 31.11 32.74
N LEU A 197 -20.12 30.20 31.80
CA LEU A 197 -21.41 29.53 31.74
C LEU A 197 -21.62 28.55 32.92
N GLU A 198 -20.58 27.82 33.35
CA GLU A 198 -20.63 26.94 34.51
C GLU A 198 -20.83 27.73 35.82
N LYS A 199 -20.22 28.91 35.93
CA LYS A 199 -20.49 29.85 37.03
C LYS A 199 -21.93 30.40 37.01
N GLN A 200 -22.46 30.73 35.83
CA GLN A 200 -23.87 31.15 35.69
C GLN A 200 -24.84 30.02 36.02
N LEU A 201 -24.48 28.76 35.70
CA LEU A 201 -25.25 27.59 36.11
C LEU A 201 -25.27 27.42 37.63
N GLN A 202 -24.12 27.51 38.30
CA GLN A 202 -24.04 27.46 39.76
C GLN A 202 -24.91 28.55 40.41
N GLN A 203 -24.91 29.78 39.87
CA GLN A 203 -25.76 30.85 40.38
C GLN A 203 -27.26 30.53 40.20
N ALA A 204 -27.66 29.92 39.09
CA ALA A 204 -29.04 29.47 38.85
C ALA A 204 -29.45 28.22 39.68
N GLU A 205 -28.49 27.46 40.19
CA GLU A 205 -28.70 26.37 41.16
C GLU A 205 -28.89 26.94 42.57
N GLU A 206 -28.03 27.88 43.00
CA GLU A 206 -28.16 28.62 44.27
C GLU A 206 -29.47 29.42 44.36
N GLU A 207 -29.91 30.06 43.27
CA GLU A 207 -31.21 30.74 43.19
C GLU A 207 -32.41 29.77 43.33
N GLU A 208 -32.32 28.56 42.79
CA GLU A 208 -33.39 27.56 42.93
C GLU A 208 -33.49 27.02 44.36
N GLU A 209 -32.35 26.74 45.01
CA GLU A 209 -32.31 26.28 46.40
C GLU A 209 -32.93 27.34 47.32
N ALA A 210 -32.52 28.61 47.16
CA ALA A 210 -33.07 29.73 47.92
C ALA A 210 -34.58 29.93 47.70
N ALA A 211 -35.07 29.80 46.45
CA ALA A 211 -36.49 29.86 46.14
C ALA A 211 -37.28 28.66 46.70
N THR A 212 -36.67 27.48 46.75
CA THR A 212 -37.25 26.24 47.29
C THR A 212 -37.42 26.30 48.81
N GLU A 213 -36.42 26.84 49.53
CA GLU A 213 -36.54 27.07 50.97
C GLU A 213 -37.60 28.14 51.29
N GLN A 214 -37.68 29.23 50.51
CA GLN A 214 -38.74 30.22 50.64
C GLN A 214 -40.13 29.63 50.37
N LEU A 215 -40.27 28.73 49.38
CA LEU A 215 -41.51 27.99 49.13
C LEU A 215 -41.88 27.11 50.33
N ARG A 216 -40.93 26.39 50.94
CA ARG A 216 -41.16 25.57 52.13
C ARG A 216 -41.71 26.40 53.29
N VAL A 217 -41.10 27.56 53.55
CA VAL A 217 -41.59 28.51 54.57
C VAL A 217 -42.99 29.03 54.25
N ALA A 218 -43.25 29.44 53.00
CA ALA A 218 -44.57 29.91 52.58
C ALA A 218 -45.67 28.85 52.72
N GLN A 219 -45.36 27.58 52.38
CA GLN A 219 -46.27 26.44 52.57
C GLN A 219 -46.57 26.18 54.05
N THR A 220 -45.57 26.23 54.93
CA THR A 220 -45.77 26.08 56.38
C THR A 220 -46.66 27.20 56.95
N GLN A 221 -46.45 28.45 56.53
CA GLN A 221 -47.31 29.57 56.95
C GLN A 221 -48.75 29.47 56.41
N LEU A 222 -48.92 28.99 55.17
CA LEU A 222 -50.23 28.70 54.58
C LEU A 222 -50.99 27.61 55.35
N GLN A 223 -50.30 26.53 55.74
CA GLN A 223 -50.90 25.49 56.58
C GLN A 223 -51.37 26.07 57.92
N PHE A 224 -50.52 26.82 58.61
CA PHE A 224 -50.85 27.45 59.90
C PHE A 224 -52.07 28.40 59.79
N SER A 225 -52.16 29.21 58.73
CA SER A 225 -53.34 30.06 58.49
C SER A 225 -54.61 29.23 58.24
N ARG A 226 -54.52 28.09 57.54
CA ARG A 226 -55.67 27.16 57.34
C ARG A 226 -56.13 26.52 58.65
N GLU A 227 -55.20 26.11 59.52
CA GLU A 227 -55.50 25.58 60.86
C GLU A 227 -56.19 26.64 61.73
N GLN A 228 -55.72 27.89 61.71
CA GLN A 228 -56.38 29.00 62.40
C GLN A 228 -57.80 29.28 61.87
N LEU A 229 -58.00 29.23 60.54
CA LEU A 229 -59.34 29.37 59.94
C LEU A 229 -60.29 28.25 60.41
N GLN A 230 -59.81 27.01 60.50
CA GLN A 230 -60.59 25.89 61.03
C GLN A 230 -61.01 26.14 62.49
N PHE A 231 -60.09 26.64 63.33
CA PHE A 231 -60.41 27.00 64.72
C PHE A 231 -61.47 28.11 64.80
N SER A 232 -61.34 29.21 64.04
CA SER A 232 -62.36 30.27 64.01
C SER A 232 -63.72 29.74 63.51
N ARG A 233 -63.75 28.84 62.51
CA ARG A 233 -64.99 28.20 62.05
C ARG A 233 -65.65 27.34 63.14
N GLN A 234 -64.87 26.60 63.94
CA GLN A 234 -65.39 25.86 65.10
C GLN A 234 -65.94 26.81 66.17
N GLN A 235 -65.24 27.91 66.46
CA GLN A 235 -65.70 28.94 67.39
C GLN A 235 -66.99 29.64 66.94
N LEU A 236 -67.15 29.92 65.65
CA LEU A 236 -68.40 30.43 65.09
C LEU A 236 -69.56 29.43 65.30
N ASN A 237 -69.32 28.14 65.03
CA ASN A 237 -70.34 27.10 65.20
C ASN A 237 -70.82 26.99 66.65
N ASN A 238 -69.90 27.09 67.62
CA ASN A 238 -70.24 27.10 69.05
C ASN A 238 -71.15 28.29 69.41
N SER A 239 -70.84 29.51 68.94
CA SER A 239 -71.71 30.67 69.16
C SER A 239 -73.08 30.53 68.50
N LYS A 240 -73.17 29.91 67.30
CA LYS A 240 -74.46 29.64 66.65
C LYS A 240 -75.30 28.62 67.44
N GLN A 241 -74.69 27.66 68.11
CA GLN A 241 -75.38 26.76 69.04
C GLN A 241 -75.87 27.50 70.29
N GLN A 242 -75.05 28.41 70.87
CA GLN A 242 -75.44 29.24 72.00
C GLN A 242 -76.61 30.18 71.66
N LEU A 243 -76.57 30.85 70.50
CA LEU A 243 -77.68 31.68 70.00
C LEU A 243 -78.97 30.86 69.82
N THR A 244 -78.87 29.65 69.27
CA THR A 244 -80.02 28.74 69.07
C THR A 244 -80.69 28.40 70.42
N TYR A 245 -79.89 28.09 71.44
CA TYR A 245 -80.38 27.85 72.80
C TYR A 245 -80.98 29.11 73.44
N ALA A 246 -80.39 30.29 73.23
CA ALA A 246 -80.92 31.56 73.72
C ALA A 246 -82.31 31.88 73.13
N TYR A 247 -82.51 31.60 71.82
CA TYR A 247 -83.82 31.72 71.17
C TYR A 247 -84.88 30.77 71.76
N GLU A 248 -84.52 29.52 72.09
CA GLU A 248 -85.43 28.58 72.75
C GLU A 248 -85.83 29.09 74.15
N GLN A 249 -84.86 29.57 74.93
CA GLN A 249 -85.09 30.14 76.25
C GLN A 249 -86.00 31.38 76.20
N LEU A 250 -85.76 32.29 75.24
CA LEU A 250 -86.64 33.43 74.98
C LEU A 250 -88.07 32.99 74.62
N SER A 251 -88.22 32.02 73.71
CA SER A 251 -89.52 31.47 73.32
C SER A 251 -90.30 30.93 74.52
N ASN A 252 -89.61 30.30 75.47
CA ASN A 252 -90.21 29.79 76.70
C ASN A 252 -90.59 30.90 77.68
N ALA A 253 -89.75 31.92 77.86
CA ALA A 253 -90.08 33.11 78.64
C ALA A 253 -91.30 33.88 78.07
N GLU A 254 -91.38 34.04 76.75
CA GLU A 254 -92.53 34.66 76.07
C GLU A 254 -93.83 33.86 76.21
N LYS A 255 -93.77 32.52 76.32
CA LYS A 255 -94.95 31.68 76.63
C LYS A 255 -95.41 31.93 78.07
N GLN A 256 -94.49 31.95 79.02
CA GLN A 256 -94.80 32.22 80.44
C GLN A 256 -95.38 33.63 80.65
N LEU A 257 -94.81 34.65 80.00
CA LEU A 257 -95.32 36.02 80.05
C LEU A 257 -96.75 36.12 79.48
N ARG A 258 -97.03 35.45 78.35
CA ARG A 258 -98.39 35.40 77.78
C ARG A 258 -99.39 34.77 78.77
N PHE A 259 -99.04 33.65 79.39
CA PHE A 259 -99.88 33.01 80.40
C PHE A 259 -100.10 33.91 81.63
N ALA A 260 -99.07 34.61 82.12
CA ALA A 260 -99.22 35.55 83.23
C ALA A 260 -100.18 36.72 82.89
N ARG A 261 -100.06 37.29 81.69
CA ARG A 261 -100.98 38.33 81.18
C ARG A 261 -102.42 37.82 81.01
N GLU A 262 -102.62 36.60 80.53
CA GLU A 262 -103.95 35.95 80.46
C GLU A 262 -104.57 35.77 81.86
N GLN A 263 -103.79 35.31 82.83
CA GLN A 263 -104.21 35.16 84.21
C GLN A 263 -104.56 36.50 84.88
N LEU A 264 -103.83 37.59 84.56
CA LEU A 264 -104.19 38.94 84.99
C LEU A 264 -105.56 39.35 84.42
N ASN A 265 -105.77 39.21 83.10
CA ASN A 265 -107.05 39.55 82.45
C ASN A 265 -108.23 38.81 83.11
N ASN A 266 -108.05 37.53 83.43
CA ASN A 266 -109.05 36.73 84.14
C ASN A 266 -109.36 37.30 85.54
N THR A 267 -108.35 37.70 86.33
CA THR A 267 -108.60 38.37 87.62
C THR A 267 -109.22 39.77 87.49
N GLN A 268 -108.90 40.53 86.44
CA GLN A 268 -109.54 41.82 86.17
C GLN A 268 -111.02 41.67 85.81
N ALA A 269 -111.38 40.64 85.02
CA ALA A 269 -112.77 40.31 84.73
C ALA A 269 -113.53 39.89 86.01
N GLN A 270 -112.91 39.12 86.90
CA GLN A 270 -113.51 38.75 88.18
C GLN A 270 -113.63 39.94 89.15
N LEU A 271 -112.64 40.85 89.20
CA LEU A 271 -112.74 42.10 89.96
C LEU A 271 -113.94 42.93 89.50
N LYS A 272 -114.10 43.11 88.19
CA LYS A 272 -115.24 43.84 87.62
C LYS A 272 -116.57 43.20 88.03
N TYR A 273 -116.68 41.87 87.99
CA TYR A 273 -117.87 41.16 88.45
C TYR A 273 -118.15 41.41 89.94
N SER A 274 -117.15 41.36 90.82
CA SER A 274 -117.34 41.66 92.25
C SER A 274 -117.70 43.13 92.50
N GLN A 275 -117.21 44.07 91.68
CA GLN A 275 -117.60 45.49 91.70
C GLN A 275 -119.08 45.68 91.31
N GLU A 276 -119.52 45.09 90.19
CA GLU A 276 -120.94 45.11 89.77
C GLU A 276 -121.86 44.51 90.85
N GLN A 277 -121.40 43.43 91.50
CA GLN A 277 -122.09 42.78 92.62
C GLN A 277 -122.12 43.62 93.91
N LEU A 278 -121.12 44.46 94.16
CA LEU A 278 -121.10 45.42 95.28
C LEU A 278 -122.11 46.55 95.05
N GLU A 279 -122.15 47.13 93.85
CA GLU A 279 -123.13 48.18 93.53
C GLU A 279 -124.57 47.64 93.57
N LEU A 280 -124.79 46.38 93.15
CA LEU A 280 -126.07 45.71 93.34
C LEU A 280 -126.46 45.57 94.82
N ALA A 281 -125.50 45.26 95.71
CA ALA A 281 -125.76 45.15 97.15
C ALA A 281 -126.04 46.52 97.80
N LYS A 282 -125.29 47.58 97.43
CA LYS A 282 -125.60 48.96 97.83
C LYS A 282 -127.00 49.38 97.38
N GLY A 283 -127.39 49.04 96.15
CA GLY A 283 -128.74 49.27 95.61
C GLY A 283 -129.84 48.37 96.19
N GLN A 284 -129.50 47.41 97.06
CA GLN A 284 -130.44 46.70 97.94
C GLN A 284 -130.49 47.36 99.32
N LEU A 285 -129.34 47.73 99.90
CA LEU A 285 -129.28 48.48 101.15
C LEU A 285 -130.10 49.77 101.08
N ASP A 286 -129.92 50.60 100.05
CA ASP A 286 -130.70 51.83 99.80
C ASP A 286 -132.22 51.61 99.80
N LYS A 287 -132.68 50.42 99.41
CA LYS A 287 -134.10 50.04 99.42
C LYS A 287 -134.56 49.57 100.80
N SER A 288 -133.77 48.74 101.47
CA SER A 288 -134.04 48.33 102.86
C SER A 288 -134.02 49.52 103.82
N GLU A 289 -133.13 50.49 103.61
CA GLU A 289 -133.02 51.75 104.35
C GLU A 289 -134.28 52.62 104.20
N LYS A 290 -134.77 52.80 102.97
CA LYS A 290 -136.06 53.51 102.72
C LYS A 290 -137.29 52.76 103.26
N VAL A 291 -137.23 51.43 103.34
CA VAL A 291 -138.29 50.62 103.96
C VAL A 291 -138.24 50.73 105.49
N LEU A 292 -137.05 50.80 106.10
CA LEU A 292 -136.91 51.05 107.53
C LEU A 292 -137.36 52.46 107.92
N ASP A 293 -136.87 53.50 107.24
CA ASP A 293 -137.28 54.91 107.42
C ASP A 293 -138.81 55.06 107.35
N SER A 294 -139.45 54.42 106.36
CA SER A 294 -140.91 54.38 106.26
C SER A 294 -141.58 53.62 107.41
N ASN A 295 -140.95 52.57 107.97
CA ASN A 295 -141.50 51.81 109.09
C ASN A 295 -141.30 52.51 110.45
N GLU A 296 -140.19 53.23 110.61
CA GLU A 296 -139.87 54.07 111.77
C GLU A 296 -140.79 55.28 111.83
N GLY A 297 -141.00 55.99 110.72
CA GLY A 297 -141.96 57.10 110.65
C GLY A 297 -143.41 56.67 110.92
N ILE A 298 -143.78 55.41 110.58
CA ILE A 298 -145.05 54.81 110.98
C ILE A 298 -145.08 54.50 112.49
N LEU A 299 -143.98 53.98 113.05
CA LEU A 299 -143.87 53.71 114.49
C LEU A 299 -143.91 54.98 115.35
N GLU A 300 -143.28 56.07 114.90
CA GLU A 300 -143.32 57.37 115.54
C GLU A 300 -144.76 57.92 115.59
N GLN A 301 -145.50 57.80 114.49
CA GLN A 301 -146.92 58.21 114.41
C GLN A 301 -147.85 57.32 115.25
N ILE A 302 -147.59 56.02 115.33
CA ILE A 302 -148.40 55.07 116.12
C ILE A 302 -148.12 55.18 117.63
N SER A 303 -146.90 55.52 118.02
CA SER A 303 -146.46 55.53 119.43
C SER A 303 -147.34 56.37 120.38
N PRO A 304 -147.66 57.65 120.11
CA PRO A 304 -148.55 58.43 120.97
C PRO A 304 -150.00 57.96 120.92
N LEU A 305 -150.48 57.49 119.75
CA LEU A 305 -151.86 56.97 119.59
C LEU A 305 -152.14 55.72 120.43
N VAL A 306 -151.09 55.00 120.83
CA VAL A 306 -151.16 53.84 121.73
C VAL A 306 -151.16 54.26 123.20
N GLU A 307 -150.42 55.31 123.54
CA GLU A 307 -150.38 55.88 124.90
C GLU A 307 -151.67 56.65 125.24
N GLU A 308 -152.33 57.23 124.23
CA GLU A 308 -153.70 57.75 124.32
C GLU A 308 -154.79 56.65 124.25
N GLY A 309 -154.41 55.39 124.04
CA GLY A 309 -155.32 54.23 124.04
C GLY A 309 -156.19 54.06 122.79
N ALA A 310 -155.98 54.84 121.73
CA ALA A 310 -156.72 54.76 120.47
C ALA A 310 -156.30 53.56 119.59
N ILE A 311 -155.08 53.04 119.78
CA ILE A 311 -154.51 51.89 119.06
C ILE A 311 -154.05 50.84 120.07
N ALA A 312 -154.24 49.56 119.75
CA ALA A 312 -153.84 48.46 120.63
C ALA A 312 -152.31 48.34 120.74
N GLU A 313 -151.79 48.14 121.96
CA GLU A 313 -150.36 47.95 122.26
C GLU A 313 -149.71 46.83 121.41
N LEU A 314 -150.48 45.80 121.05
CA LEU A 314 -150.05 44.72 120.16
C LEU A 314 -149.73 45.20 118.74
N GLN A 315 -150.34 46.28 118.25
CA GLN A 315 -149.98 46.88 116.96
C GLN A 315 -148.69 47.70 117.06
N LYS A 316 -148.46 48.43 118.16
CA LYS A 316 -147.15 49.07 118.44
C LYS A 316 -146.04 48.01 118.42
N LYS A 317 -146.21 46.93 119.20
CA LYS A 317 -145.24 45.82 119.31
C LYS A 317 -145.03 45.03 118.02
N ARG A 318 -146.01 45.00 117.11
CA ARG A 318 -145.81 44.48 115.74
C ARG A 318 -144.98 45.43 114.89
N GLN A 319 -145.26 46.73 114.92
CA GLN A 319 -144.48 47.71 114.16
C GLN A 319 -143.04 47.82 114.70
N GLU A 320 -142.84 47.80 116.02
CA GLU A 320 -141.52 47.63 116.67
C GLU A 320 -140.80 46.37 116.16
N GLN A 321 -141.52 45.26 115.97
CA GLN A 321 -140.93 44.03 115.41
C GLN A 321 -140.58 44.15 113.91
N GLU A 322 -141.36 44.85 113.09
CA GLU A 322 -141.03 45.08 111.68
C GLU A 322 -139.88 46.10 111.51
N VAL A 323 -139.81 47.12 112.37
CA VAL A 323 -138.65 48.03 112.49
C VAL A 323 -137.40 47.24 112.86
N PHE A 324 -137.43 46.42 113.92
CA PHE A 324 -136.30 45.58 114.33
C PHE A 324 -135.88 44.54 113.27
N ARG A 325 -136.81 44.06 112.45
CA ARG A 325 -136.47 43.26 111.25
C ARG A 325 -135.77 44.10 110.19
N GLY A 326 -136.23 45.32 109.93
CA GLY A 326 -135.58 46.25 109.00
C GLY A 326 -134.16 46.62 109.44
N GLU A 327 -133.95 46.93 110.73
CA GLU A 327 -132.61 47.10 111.33
C GLU A 327 -131.73 45.87 111.10
N SER A 328 -132.27 44.67 111.36
CA SER A 328 -131.56 43.39 111.17
C SER A 328 -131.23 43.12 109.69
N GLU A 329 -132.12 43.48 108.76
CA GLU A 329 -131.88 43.35 107.32
C GLU A 329 -130.85 44.36 106.82
N ILE A 330 -130.88 45.60 107.31
CA ILE A 330 -129.85 46.62 107.05
C ILE A 330 -128.49 46.15 107.53
N LEU A 331 -128.37 45.68 108.77
CA LEU A 331 -127.12 45.14 109.31
C LEU A 331 -126.58 43.98 108.46
N ARG A 332 -127.47 43.08 107.99
CA ARG A 332 -127.09 41.99 107.09
C ARG A 332 -126.65 42.48 105.70
N GLN A 333 -127.29 43.50 105.14
CA GLN A 333 -126.89 44.10 103.86
C GLN A 333 -125.57 44.88 104.01
N GLN A 334 -125.34 45.56 105.14
CA GLN A 334 -124.07 46.23 105.47
C GLN A 334 -122.93 45.21 105.61
N ASP A 335 -123.13 44.09 106.31
CA ASP A 335 -122.17 42.98 106.40
C ASP A 335 -121.86 42.35 105.02
N GLN A 336 -122.89 42.15 104.19
CA GLN A 336 -122.71 41.69 102.81
C GLN A 336 -121.91 42.71 101.95
N ILE A 337 -122.12 44.01 102.16
CA ILE A 337 -121.36 45.10 101.51
C ILE A 337 -119.90 45.13 101.98
N GLN A 338 -119.65 44.97 103.29
CA GLN A 338 -118.29 44.88 103.85
C GLN A 338 -117.56 43.65 103.30
N THR A 339 -118.23 42.49 103.28
CA THR A 339 -117.70 41.24 102.71
C THR A 339 -117.32 41.39 101.24
N ARG A 340 -118.19 42.00 100.41
CA ARG A 340 -117.87 42.28 99.00
C ARG A 340 -116.75 43.31 98.83
N GLY A 341 -116.67 44.31 99.71
CA GLY A 341 -115.56 45.26 99.76
C GLY A 341 -114.22 44.58 100.07
N ALA A 342 -114.20 43.63 101.01
CA ALA A 342 -113.04 42.81 101.32
C ALA A 342 -112.63 41.88 100.15
N GLU A 343 -113.60 41.29 99.44
CA GLU A 343 -113.36 40.51 98.22
C GLU A 343 -112.68 41.37 97.13
N ILE A 344 -113.21 42.58 96.89
CA ILE A 344 -112.64 43.55 95.94
C ILE A 344 -111.21 43.94 96.31
N ASN A 345 -110.94 44.23 97.59
CA ASN A 345 -109.60 44.56 98.07
C ASN A 345 -108.62 43.38 97.91
N THR A 346 -109.08 42.15 98.14
CA THR A 346 -108.28 40.94 97.89
C THR A 346 -107.93 40.80 96.41
N ARG A 347 -108.91 40.98 95.52
CA ARG A 347 -108.71 40.93 94.06
C ARG A 347 -107.78 42.04 93.54
N LEU A 348 -107.85 43.24 94.11
CA LEU A 348 -106.89 44.32 93.83
C LEU A 348 -105.47 43.95 94.27
N GLY A 349 -105.32 43.30 95.43
CA GLY A 349 -104.04 42.74 95.89
C GLY A 349 -103.47 41.66 94.95
N GLU A 350 -104.32 40.72 94.48
CA GLU A 350 -103.95 39.75 93.45
C GLU A 350 -103.51 40.42 92.14
N ILE A 351 -104.26 41.41 91.65
CA ILE A 351 -103.97 42.14 90.42
C ILE A 351 -102.62 42.88 90.52
N ASN A 352 -102.34 43.55 91.64
CA ASN A 352 -101.04 44.19 91.88
C ASN A 352 -99.89 43.17 91.92
N THR A 353 -100.12 42.00 92.52
CA THR A 353 -99.13 40.91 92.57
C THR A 353 -98.87 40.32 91.17
N ARG A 354 -99.91 40.14 90.36
CA ARG A 354 -99.80 39.65 88.97
C ARG A 354 -99.14 40.68 88.06
N LEU A 355 -99.40 41.97 88.24
CA LEU A 355 -98.69 43.05 87.55
C LEU A 355 -97.20 43.05 87.87
N ALA A 356 -96.81 42.80 89.13
CA ALA A 356 -95.41 42.66 89.51
C ALA A 356 -94.73 41.43 88.86
N ASP A 357 -95.40 40.27 88.83
CA ASP A 357 -94.93 39.06 88.13
C ASP A 357 -94.79 39.27 86.61
N ILE A 358 -95.74 39.96 85.99
CA ILE A 358 -95.69 40.35 84.57
C ILE A 358 -94.50 41.27 84.31
N ASN A 359 -94.30 42.33 85.11
CA ASN A 359 -93.17 43.24 84.97
C ASN A 359 -91.82 42.52 85.12
N ALA A 360 -91.72 41.55 86.05
CA ALA A 360 -90.53 40.74 86.22
C ALA A 360 -90.26 39.82 84.99
N ARG A 361 -91.30 39.19 84.45
CA ARG A 361 -91.20 38.39 83.21
C ARG A 361 -90.90 39.24 81.97
N GLU A 362 -91.38 40.47 81.91
CA GLU A 362 -91.00 41.42 80.85
C GLU A 362 -89.53 41.82 80.96
N GLY A 363 -89.01 42.01 82.19
CA GLY A 363 -87.57 42.16 82.45
C GLY A 363 -86.74 40.97 81.94
N ASP A 364 -87.16 39.74 82.27
CA ASP A 364 -86.49 38.50 81.82
C ASP A 364 -86.52 38.35 80.28
N VAL A 365 -87.68 38.58 79.65
CA VAL A 365 -87.84 38.56 78.18
C VAL A 365 -86.97 39.63 77.50
N ASN A 366 -86.84 40.81 78.10
CA ASN A 366 -85.98 41.88 77.58
C ASN A 366 -84.49 41.58 77.77
N SER A 367 -84.09 40.97 78.90
CA SER A 367 -82.71 40.50 79.12
C SER A 367 -82.32 39.46 78.07
N ARG A 368 -83.15 38.43 77.86
CA ARG A 368 -82.90 37.39 76.85
C ARG A 368 -82.82 37.94 75.43
N ARG A 369 -83.55 39.03 75.12
CA ARG A 369 -83.42 39.77 73.86
C ARG A 369 -82.05 40.42 73.71
N ALA A 370 -81.53 41.04 74.78
CA ALA A 370 -80.20 41.64 74.80
C ALA A 370 -79.09 40.58 74.72
N ASP A 371 -79.25 39.42 75.36
CA ASP A 371 -78.34 38.28 75.25
C ASP A 371 -78.26 37.78 73.80
N ILE A 372 -79.42 37.60 73.14
CA ILE A 372 -79.54 37.23 71.72
C ILE A 372 -78.84 38.24 70.81
N ASN A 373 -79.13 39.54 70.97
CA ASN A 373 -78.48 40.60 70.19
C ASN A 373 -76.95 40.60 70.39
N THR A 374 -76.47 40.23 71.59
CA THR A 374 -75.04 40.12 71.90
C THR A 374 -74.40 38.92 71.19
N PHE A 375 -75.04 37.74 71.23
CA PHE A 375 -74.58 36.57 70.49
C PHE A 375 -74.62 36.76 68.97
N GLU A 376 -75.61 37.48 68.43
CA GLU A 376 -75.63 37.89 67.03
C GLU A 376 -74.46 38.84 66.71
N GLY A 377 -74.14 39.78 67.61
CA GLY A 377 -72.93 40.61 67.52
C GLY A 377 -71.63 39.81 67.46
N GLU A 378 -71.48 38.80 68.34
CA GLU A 378 -70.34 37.88 68.33
C GLU A 378 -70.27 37.02 67.06
N ILE A 379 -71.41 36.58 66.54
CA ILE A 379 -71.46 35.79 65.29
C ILE A 379 -71.02 36.65 64.11
N ASN A 380 -71.48 37.90 64.03
CA ASN A 380 -71.07 38.83 62.97
C ASN A 380 -69.57 39.15 63.02
N THR A 381 -68.97 39.34 64.21
CA THR A 381 -67.52 39.56 64.32
C THR A 381 -66.71 38.30 64.00
N ARG A 382 -67.15 37.11 64.46
CA ARG A 382 -66.50 35.83 64.11
C ARG A 382 -66.59 35.52 62.60
N GLU A 383 -67.68 35.89 61.93
CA GLU A 383 -67.77 35.80 60.46
C GLU A 383 -66.85 36.80 59.75
N GLY A 384 -66.72 38.02 60.29
CA GLY A 384 -65.72 38.99 59.84
C GLY A 384 -64.28 38.46 59.94
N GLU A 385 -63.90 37.87 61.08
CA GLU A 385 -62.59 37.21 61.25
C GLU A 385 -62.37 36.07 60.23
N ILE A 386 -63.37 35.21 60.03
CA ILE A 386 -63.31 34.10 59.09
C ILE A 386 -63.09 34.59 57.66
N ASN A 387 -63.76 35.68 57.26
CA ASN A 387 -63.58 36.29 55.96
C ASN A 387 -62.17 36.91 55.80
N SER A 388 -61.64 37.57 56.84
CA SER A 388 -60.26 38.08 56.83
C SER A 388 -59.25 36.94 56.70
N ARG A 389 -59.37 35.89 57.52
CA ARG A 389 -58.48 34.71 57.48
C ARG A 389 -58.55 33.97 56.14
N GLN A 390 -59.72 33.95 55.49
CA GLN A 390 -59.86 33.40 54.15
C GLN A 390 -59.15 34.27 53.10
N ALA A 391 -59.17 35.60 53.23
CA ALA A 391 -58.39 36.49 52.37
C ALA A 391 -56.88 36.30 52.57
N ASP A 392 -56.41 36.17 53.82
CA ASP A 392 -55.00 35.86 54.15
C ASP A 392 -54.54 34.54 53.51
N ILE A 393 -55.37 33.50 53.58
CA ILE A 393 -55.11 32.20 52.93
C ILE A 393 -55.04 32.35 51.41
N ASN A 394 -55.96 33.10 50.81
CA ASN A 394 -55.97 33.32 49.36
C ASN A 394 -54.71 34.08 48.89
N ALA A 395 -54.23 35.05 49.67
CA ALA A 395 -52.97 35.75 49.42
C ALA A 395 -51.76 34.80 49.51
N ARG A 396 -51.68 34.01 50.60
CA ARG A 396 -50.62 33.01 50.80
C ARG A 396 -50.60 31.92 49.72
N GLU A 397 -51.76 31.53 49.20
CA GLU A 397 -51.84 30.64 48.03
C GLU A 397 -51.33 31.30 46.74
N GLY A 398 -51.44 32.62 46.62
CA GLY A 398 -50.78 33.42 45.59
C GLY A 398 -49.26 33.38 45.75
N ASP A 399 -48.74 33.64 46.95
CA ASP A 399 -47.30 33.62 47.25
C ASP A 399 -46.68 32.24 46.96
N VAL A 400 -47.34 31.16 47.39
CA VAL A 400 -46.92 29.77 47.11
C VAL A 400 -46.85 29.49 45.60
N LYS A 401 -47.84 29.95 44.82
CA LYS A 401 -47.83 29.83 43.34
C LYS A 401 -46.74 30.69 42.70
N ALA A 402 -46.46 31.88 43.24
CA ALA A 402 -45.39 32.76 42.76
C ALA A 402 -44.00 32.12 42.96
N ARG A 403 -43.71 31.62 44.17
CA ARG A 403 -42.46 30.90 44.47
C ARG A 403 -42.31 29.61 43.63
N GLN A 404 -43.40 28.86 43.42
CA GLN A 404 -43.40 27.73 42.48
C GLN A 404 -43.02 28.16 41.06
N ALA A 405 -43.54 29.29 40.56
CA ALA A 405 -43.20 29.82 39.25
C ALA A 405 -41.77 30.39 39.16
N GLU A 406 -41.15 30.80 40.27
CA GLU A 406 -39.73 31.17 40.33
C GLU A 406 -38.83 29.95 40.20
N ILE A 407 -39.07 28.89 40.97
CA ILE A 407 -38.35 27.60 40.89
C ILE A 407 -38.40 27.02 39.48
N GLN A 408 -39.56 27.05 38.82
CA GLN A 408 -39.69 26.58 37.43
C GLN A 408 -38.91 27.45 36.43
N ARG A 409 -38.77 28.76 36.68
CA ARG A 409 -37.94 29.64 35.83
C ARG A 409 -36.44 29.37 36.03
N ALA A 410 -35.98 29.18 37.27
CA ALA A 410 -34.60 28.81 37.56
C ALA A 410 -34.22 27.48 36.88
N ARG A 411 -35.05 26.44 37.00
CA ARG A 411 -34.85 25.14 36.31
C ARG A 411 -34.77 25.24 34.80
N LEU A 412 -35.60 26.08 34.17
CA LEU A 412 -35.56 26.29 32.72
C LEU A 412 -34.28 27.01 32.28
N GLU A 413 -33.76 27.95 33.09
CA GLU A 413 -32.49 28.61 32.82
C GLU A 413 -31.30 27.66 33.05
N GLN A 414 -31.29 26.84 34.12
CA GLN A 414 -30.31 25.76 34.30
C GLN A 414 -30.27 24.79 33.11
N GLN A 415 -31.43 24.38 32.58
CA GLN A 415 -31.50 23.52 31.38
C GLN A 415 -30.91 24.22 30.14
N ARG A 416 -31.24 25.50 29.93
CA ARG A 416 -30.70 26.33 28.84
C ARG A 416 -29.19 26.52 28.96
N LEU A 417 -28.68 26.75 30.17
CA LEU A 417 -27.25 26.87 30.46
C LEU A 417 -26.54 25.55 30.23
N ASN A 418 -27.07 24.41 30.70
CA ASN A 418 -26.52 23.08 30.42
C ASN A 418 -26.44 22.76 28.91
N VAL A 419 -27.47 23.08 28.13
CA VAL A 419 -27.43 22.94 26.66
C VAL A 419 -26.37 23.84 26.04
N SER A 420 -26.20 25.06 26.56
CA SER A 420 -25.17 26.01 26.10
C SER A 420 -23.76 25.51 26.43
N ILE A 421 -23.51 25.07 27.67
CA ILE A 421 -22.25 24.47 28.13
C ILE A 421 -21.88 23.27 27.26
N ASN A 422 -22.82 22.36 26.99
CA ASN A 422 -22.57 21.20 26.14
C ASN A 422 -22.24 21.60 24.69
N ARG A 423 -22.94 22.60 24.13
CA ARG A 423 -22.62 23.15 22.81
C ARG A 423 -21.21 23.77 22.78
N THR A 424 -20.81 24.52 23.81
CA THR A 424 -19.49 25.14 23.89
C THR A 424 -18.38 24.11 24.16
N LYS A 425 -18.66 23.02 24.89
CA LYS A 425 -17.74 21.86 25.03
C LYS A 425 -17.53 21.12 23.71
N GLU A 426 -18.56 20.99 22.87
CA GLU A 426 -18.39 20.45 21.51
C GLU A 426 -17.68 21.46 20.58
N GLN A 427 -17.85 22.78 20.76
CA GLN A 427 -17.04 23.79 20.06
C GLN A 427 -15.55 23.76 20.47
N LEU A 428 -15.26 23.54 21.76
CA LEU A 428 -13.90 23.35 22.29
C LEU A 428 -13.21 22.17 21.61
N LYS A 429 -13.90 21.02 21.56
CA LYS A 429 -13.44 19.83 20.84
C LYS A 429 -13.21 20.13 19.35
N ASN A 430 -14.19 20.70 18.65
CA ASN A 430 -14.03 21.06 17.23
C ASN A 430 -12.87 22.03 16.97
N THR A 431 -12.57 22.94 17.91
CA THR A 431 -11.42 23.85 17.83
C THR A 431 -10.09 23.11 17.96
N ARG A 432 -9.97 22.20 18.95
CA ARG A 432 -8.79 21.33 19.12
C ARG A 432 -8.59 20.42 17.91
N ASP A 433 -9.65 19.76 17.45
CA ASP A 433 -9.64 18.91 16.26
C ASP A 433 -9.24 19.71 15.01
N SER A 434 -9.69 20.97 14.88
CA SER A 434 -9.37 21.79 13.71
C SER A 434 -7.92 22.24 13.68
N TRP A 435 -7.34 22.60 14.83
CA TRP A 435 -5.92 22.91 14.95
C TRP A 435 -5.06 21.66 14.70
N ALA A 436 -5.46 20.48 15.20
CA ALA A 436 -4.78 19.23 14.90
C ALA A 436 -4.84 18.89 13.40
N ARG A 437 -6.01 19.06 12.75
CA ARG A 437 -6.16 18.92 11.28
C ARG A 437 -5.27 19.89 10.50
N GLU A 438 -5.12 21.13 10.96
CA GLU A 438 -4.25 22.14 10.35
C GLU A 438 -2.77 21.69 10.37
N LEU A 439 -2.28 21.18 11.51
CA LEU A 439 -0.92 20.62 11.60
C LEU A 439 -0.75 19.32 10.80
N TYR A 440 -1.74 18.41 10.81
CA TYR A 440 -1.70 17.22 9.95
C TYR A 440 -1.68 17.57 8.45
N ALA A 441 -2.39 18.63 8.03
CA ALA A 441 -2.35 19.13 6.66
C ALA A 441 -0.96 19.68 6.29
N ARG A 442 -0.29 20.43 7.19
CA ARG A 442 1.11 20.85 7.00
C ARG A 442 2.07 19.68 6.88
N ILE A 443 1.92 18.65 7.71
CA ILE A 443 2.74 17.43 7.61
C ILE A 443 2.50 16.71 6.27
N ALA A 444 1.26 16.65 5.80
CA ALA A 444 0.91 16.05 4.52
C ALA A 444 1.44 16.86 3.33
N GLU A 445 1.36 18.18 3.38
CA GLU A 445 1.91 19.12 2.38
C GLU A 445 3.44 18.98 2.29
N ASN A 446 4.15 19.13 3.40
CA ASN A 446 5.61 18.99 3.45
C ASN A 446 6.09 17.62 2.93
N LYS A 447 5.37 16.53 3.26
CA LYS A 447 5.72 15.18 2.77
C LYS A 447 5.39 14.96 1.30
N GLY A 448 4.12 15.16 0.93
CA GLY A 448 3.58 14.80 -0.38
C GLY A 448 3.98 15.76 -1.50
N ARG A 449 4.44 16.97 -1.17
CA ARG A 449 4.86 17.99 -2.13
C ARG A 449 6.35 18.26 -2.06
N GLU A 450 6.85 18.84 -0.97
CA GLU A 450 8.23 19.37 -0.93
C GLU A 450 9.28 18.26 -0.78
N ILE A 451 9.13 17.37 0.20
CA ILE A 451 10.04 16.22 0.36
C ILE A 451 9.92 15.28 -0.84
N ALA A 452 8.72 14.95 -1.31
CA ALA A 452 8.53 14.11 -2.50
C ALA A 452 9.15 14.71 -3.78
N ARG A 453 9.12 16.04 -3.95
CA ARG A 453 9.79 16.73 -5.06
C ARG A 453 11.31 16.59 -4.96
N ILE A 454 11.87 16.84 -3.78
CA ILE A 454 13.32 16.73 -3.53
C ILE A 454 13.78 15.26 -3.69
N ASP A 455 13.03 14.30 -3.15
CA ASP A 455 13.31 12.87 -3.31
C ASP A 455 13.24 12.45 -4.78
N SER A 456 12.30 13.00 -5.56
CA SER A 456 12.25 12.78 -7.02
C SER A 456 13.45 13.40 -7.75
N GLN A 457 13.96 14.56 -7.31
CA GLN A 457 15.18 15.15 -7.86
C GLN A 457 16.41 14.29 -7.56
N PHE A 458 16.61 13.86 -6.31
CA PHE A 458 17.72 12.95 -5.96
C PHE A 458 17.60 11.59 -6.67
N THR A 459 16.40 11.03 -6.80
CA THR A 459 16.17 9.78 -7.57
C THR A 459 16.53 9.95 -9.05
N ARG A 460 16.25 11.11 -9.66
CA ARG A 460 16.65 11.40 -11.06
C ARG A 460 18.17 11.52 -11.19
N LEU A 461 18.81 12.30 -10.32
CA LEU A 461 20.26 12.47 -10.31
C LEU A 461 20.98 11.12 -10.09
N GLN A 462 20.45 10.26 -9.20
CA GLN A 462 20.97 8.92 -8.98
C GLN A 462 20.80 8.02 -10.21
N LEU A 463 19.65 8.08 -10.90
CA LEU A 463 19.44 7.34 -12.15
C LEU A 463 20.35 7.84 -13.28
N GLU A 464 20.60 9.14 -13.35
CA GLU A 464 21.48 9.78 -14.33
C GLU A 464 22.95 9.43 -14.09
N ASN A 465 23.43 9.53 -12.85
CA ASN A 465 24.78 9.08 -12.48
C ASN A 465 24.94 7.56 -12.57
N ASN A 466 23.90 6.74 -12.36
CA ASN A 466 23.94 5.31 -12.65
C ASN A 466 24.12 5.04 -14.16
N LYS A 467 23.46 5.80 -15.04
CA LYS A 467 23.68 5.70 -16.50
C LYS A 467 25.11 6.10 -16.88
N ARG A 468 25.59 7.22 -16.34
CA ARG A 468 26.98 7.69 -16.55
C ARG A 468 28.00 6.68 -16.00
N LEU A 469 27.70 5.98 -14.90
CA LEU A 469 28.52 4.86 -14.42
C LEU A 469 28.52 3.68 -15.40
N THR A 470 27.38 3.29 -15.97
CA THR A 470 27.37 2.19 -16.98
C THR A 470 28.11 2.57 -18.25
N GLU A 471 28.03 3.83 -18.68
CA GLU A 471 28.74 4.38 -19.83
C GLU A 471 30.26 4.46 -19.58
N VAL A 472 30.68 5.02 -18.43
CA VAL A 472 32.09 5.08 -18.02
C VAL A 472 32.67 3.68 -17.76
N ASN A 473 31.90 2.73 -17.23
CA ASN A 473 32.36 1.34 -17.06
C ASN A 473 32.63 0.68 -18.43
N ALA A 474 31.73 0.84 -19.41
CA ALA A 474 31.94 0.32 -20.77
C ALA A 474 33.10 1.04 -21.49
N GLN A 475 33.33 2.32 -21.21
CA GLN A 475 34.51 3.05 -21.69
C GLN A 475 35.80 2.51 -21.04
N ILE A 476 35.78 2.21 -19.74
CA ILE A 476 36.90 1.59 -19.01
C ILE A 476 37.20 0.20 -19.59
N GLU A 477 36.21 -0.67 -19.76
CA GLU A 477 36.34 -2.01 -20.34
C GLU A 477 37.01 -1.96 -21.72
N LYS A 478 36.57 -1.02 -22.59
CA LYS A 478 37.20 -0.78 -23.89
C LYS A 478 38.61 -0.19 -23.80
N LEU A 479 38.89 0.69 -22.84
CA LEU A 479 40.23 1.26 -22.64
C LEU A 479 41.21 0.22 -22.07
N GLU A 480 40.74 -0.69 -21.23
CA GLU A 480 41.49 -1.86 -20.72
C GLU A 480 41.81 -2.82 -21.88
N GLU A 481 40.82 -3.18 -22.71
CA GLU A 481 41.05 -3.95 -23.96
C GLU A 481 42.06 -3.24 -24.90
N THR A 482 41.93 -1.93 -25.09
CA THR A 482 42.82 -1.15 -25.96
C THR A 482 44.25 -1.07 -25.40
N ARG A 483 44.39 -1.00 -24.07
CA ARG A 483 45.67 -1.00 -23.33
C ARG A 483 46.35 -2.37 -23.41
N ASP A 484 45.60 -3.45 -23.26
CA ASP A 484 46.17 -4.81 -23.21
C ASP A 484 46.57 -5.30 -24.61
N ASN A 485 45.87 -4.84 -25.65
CA ASN A 485 46.26 -5.00 -27.06
C ASN A 485 47.47 -4.12 -27.50
N GLN A 486 48.14 -3.40 -26.58
CA GLN A 486 49.40 -2.70 -26.88
C GLN A 486 50.64 -3.64 -26.91
N VAL A 487 50.51 -4.93 -26.59
CA VAL A 487 51.60 -5.91 -26.71
C VAL A 487 51.34 -6.86 -27.87
N LEU A 488 52.17 -6.81 -28.91
CA LEU A 488 52.12 -7.73 -30.04
C LEU A 488 52.81 -9.04 -29.67
N ARG A 489 52.18 -10.17 -30.00
CA ARG A 489 52.64 -11.53 -29.66
C ARG A 489 52.71 -12.42 -30.92
N SER A 490 53.59 -13.41 -30.92
CA SER A 490 53.75 -14.31 -32.08
C SER A 490 52.54 -15.21 -32.31
N PRO A 491 51.99 -15.32 -33.54
CA PRO A 491 50.87 -16.21 -33.85
C PRO A 491 51.30 -17.69 -34.02
N VAL A 492 52.58 -17.93 -34.34
CA VAL A 492 53.21 -19.24 -34.56
C VAL A 492 54.58 -19.29 -33.85
N SER A 493 55.21 -20.46 -33.85
CA SER A 493 56.65 -20.58 -33.59
C SER A 493 57.42 -20.41 -34.90
N GLY A 494 58.70 -20.07 -34.84
CA GLY A 494 59.53 -19.91 -36.05
C GLY A 494 60.61 -18.84 -35.89
N VAL A 495 61.23 -18.43 -37.00
CA VAL A 495 62.33 -17.43 -37.02
C VAL A 495 61.86 -16.09 -37.58
N ILE A 496 62.24 -14.99 -36.92
CA ILE A 496 61.86 -13.62 -37.32
C ILE A 496 62.74 -13.07 -38.44
N PHE A 497 62.10 -12.55 -39.47
CA PHE A 497 62.70 -11.83 -40.60
C PHE A 497 61.98 -10.50 -40.87
N ASP A 498 62.59 -9.63 -41.68
CA ASP A 498 62.07 -8.34 -42.15
C ASP A 498 61.44 -7.44 -41.07
N LEU A 499 61.95 -7.52 -39.84
CA LEU A 499 61.56 -6.67 -38.70
C LEU A 499 61.82 -5.19 -39.00
N GLN A 500 60.75 -4.43 -39.29
CA GLN A 500 60.79 -3.01 -39.65
C GLN A 500 61.12 -2.06 -38.48
N PRO A 501 60.70 -2.31 -37.22
CA PRO A 501 61.07 -1.49 -36.07
C PRO A 501 62.55 -1.64 -35.70
N THR A 502 63.40 -0.77 -36.23
CA THR A 502 64.82 -0.72 -35.89
C THR A 502 65.06 -0.25 -34.45
N THR A 503 65.95 -0.92 -33.73
CA THR A 503 66.48 -0.47 -32.43
C THR A 503 67.36 0.78 -32.60
N LYS A 504 67.54 1.55 -31.52
CA LYS A 504 68.56 2.62 -31.49
C LYS A 504 69.91 2.04 -31.10
N GLU A 505 70.97 2.49 -31.74
CA GLU A 505 72.34 2.10 -31.38
C GLU A 505 72.62 2.38 -29.89
N GLU A 506 73.20 1.40 -29.18
CA GLU A 506 73.47 1.42 -27.73
C GLU A 506 72.24 1.64 -26.81
N SER A 507 71.06 1.07 -27.15
CA SER A 507 69.81 1.26 -26.39
C SER A 507 69.23 0.03 -25.65
N SER A 508 70.08 -0.92 -25.24
CA SER A 508 69.69 -2.02 -24.36
C SER A 508 69.24 -1.50 -22.98
N LEU A 509 67.98 -1.69 -22.63
CA LEU A 509 67.40 -1.27 -21.35
C LEU A 509 67.40 -2.41 -20.34
N ASP A 510 67.57 -2.06 -19.07
CA ASP A 510 67.46 -3.00 -17.97
C ASP A 510 65.99 -3.37 -17.72
N ILE A 511 65.69 -4.66 -17.85
CA ILE A 511 64.35 -5.24 -17.71
C ILE A 511 63.80 -5.05 -16.29
N GLU A 512 64.64 -5.00 -15.26
CA GLU A 512 64.20 -4.80 -13.87
C GLU A 512 63.84 -3.33 -13.56
N THR A 513 64.30 -2.35 -14.35
CA THR A 513 64.09 -0.92 -14.07
C THR A 513 63.32 -0.13 -15.13
N ASP A 514 63.18 -0.62 -16.38
CA ASP A 514 62.31 0.04 -17.36
C ASP A 514 60.82 -0.16 -17.04
N PHE A 515 60.08 0.96 -16.94
CA PHE A 515 58.66 0.98 -16.59
C PHE A 515 57.77 0.20 -17.58
N ILE A 516 58.09 0.22 -18.87
CA ILE A 516 57.24 -0.42 -19.89
C ILE A 516 57.50 -1.93 -19.92
N CYS A 517 58.76 -2.36 -19.84
CA CYS A 517 59.09 -3.78 -19.75
C CYS A 517 58.62 -4.42 -18.42
N GLN A 518 58.68 -3.70 -17.29
CA GLN A 518 58.03 -4.13 -16.05
C GLN A 518 56.50 -4.18 -16.14
N TYR A 519 55.86 -3.23 -16.82
CA TYR A 519 54.41 -3.27 -17.05
C TYR A 519 54.00 -4.54 -17.83
N VAL A 520 54.71 -4.90 -18.90
CA VAL A 520 54.45 -6.14 -19.65
C VAL A 520 54.53 -7.35 -18.72
N ILE A 521 55.62 -7.48 -17.96
CA ILE A 521 55.91 -8.64 -17.11
C ILE A 521 54.90 -8.81 -15.96
N ASN A 522 54.46 -7.71 -15.32
CA ASN A 522 53.62 -7.78 -14.12
C ASN A 522 52.11 -7.68 -14.40
N ASP A 523 51.70 -6.90 -15.41
CA ASP A 523 50.28 -6.56 -15.66
C ASP A 523 49.71 -7.22 -16.94
N VAL A 524 50.55 -7.69 -17.88
CA VAL A 524 50.09 -8.20 -19.20
C VAL A 524 50.39 -9.69 -19.43
N LEU A 525 51.47 -10.23 -18.84
CA LEU A 525 51.79 -11.66 -18.93
C LEU A 525 50.91 -12.50 -17.98
N LYS A 526 50.40 -13.63 -18.48
CA LYS A 526 49.63 -14.61 -17.70
C LYS A 526 50.55 -15.70 -17.12
N PRO A 527 50.16 -16.41 -16.05
CA PRO A 527 50.96 -17.51 -15.49
C PRO A 527 51.13 -18.65 -16.52
N GLY A 528 52.32 -18.75 -17.10
CA GLY A 528 52.65 -19.68 -18.19
C GLY A 528 53.09 -18.99 -19.49
N ASP A 529 52.92 -17.67 -19.61
CA ASP A 529 53.48 -16.91 -20.73
C ASP A 529 55.02 -16.82 -20.63
N ILE A 530 55.69 -16.79 -21.78
CA ILE A 530 57.14 -16.63 -21.90
C ILE A 530 57.51 -15.16 -21.60
N GLN A 531 58.45 -14.97 -20.66
CA GLN A 531 58.97 -13.65 -20.31
C GLN A 531 59.97 -13.16 -21.39
N PRO A 532 59.94 -11.87 -21.77
CA PRO A 532 60.89 -11.31 -22.73
C PRO A 532 62.31 -11.32 -22.15
N THR A 533 63.26 -11.86 -22.91
CA THR A 533 64.68 -11.97 -22.52
C THR A 533 65.49 -10.70 -22.78
N ARG A 534 64.93 -9.76 -23.56
CA ARG A 534 65.51 -8.45 -23.91
C ARG A 534 64.46 -7.33 -23.88
N CYS A 535 64.93 -6.09 -23.75
CA CYS A 535 64.12 -4.87 -23.70
C CYS A 535 64.91 -3.74 -24.34
N GLU A 536 64.49 -3.26 -25.50
CA GLU A 536 65.25 -2.27 -26.29
C GLU A 536 64.39 -1.09 -26.71
N ASP A 537 64.98 0.11 -26.81
CA ASP A 537 64.26 1.37 -27.08
C ASP A 537 63.98 1.54 -28.58
N ALA A 538 62.73 1.25 -28.97
CA ALA A 538 62.24 1.41 -30.33
C ALA A 538 61.61 2.80 -30.54
N SER A 539 61.56 3.25 -31.80
CA SER A 539 60.82 4.47 -32.17
C SER A 539 60.33 4.37 -33.62
N TYR A 540 59.22 3.66 -33.81
CA TYR A 540 58.64 3.36 -35.11
C TYR A 540 57.13 3.57 -35.09
N GLU A 541 56.59 4.37 -36.02
CA GLU A 541 55.14 4.60 -36.14
C GLU A 541 54.51 3.53 -37.03
N ALA A 542 53.95 2.50 -36.40
CA ALA A 542 53.33 1.37 -37.08
C ALA A 542 51.99 1.76 -37.73
N GLN A 543 51.70 1.14 -38.88
CA GLN A 543 50.43 1.29 -39.60
C GLN A 543 49.77 -0.09 -39.77
N GLN A 544 48.46 -0.18 -39.55
CA GLN A 544 47.68 -1.43 -39.63
C GLN A 544 47.77 -2.19 -40.97
N THR A 545 48.26 -1.55 -42.04
CA THR A 545 48.32 -2.13 -43.41
C THR A 545 49.74 -2.44 -43.87
N GLN A 546 50.70 -2.53 -42.94
CA GLN A 546 52.10 -2.89 -43.24
C GLN A 546 52.54 -4.06 -42.34
N PRO A 547 53.28 -5.05 -42.87
CA PRO A 547 53.96 -6.04 -42.03
C PRO A 547 55.01 -5.34 -41.17
N LEU A 548 55.04 -5.67 -39.88
CA LEU A 548 56.07 -5.21 -38.96
C LEU A 548 57.25 -6.17 -38.89
N LEU A 549 57.00 -7.45 -39.17
CA LEU A 549 57.95 -8.55 -39.27
C LEU A 549 57.26 -9.72 -39.98
N THR A 550 58.06 -10.65 -40.50
CA THR A 550 57.60 -11.91 -41.09
C THR A 550 58.17 -13.05 -40.24
N VAL A 551 57.36 -14.07 -39.92
CA VAL A 551 57.84 -15.30 -39.26
C VAL A 551 57.93 -16.41 -40.31
N LEU A 552 59.09 -17.05 -40.41
CA LEU A 552 59.27 -18.27 -41.18
C LEU A 552 59.00 -19.47 -40.28
N ASP A 553 58.05 -20.31 -40.69
CA ASP A 553 57.79 -21.62 -40.08
C ASP A 553 58.86 -22.63 -40.54
N ASP A 554 59.33 -23.48 -39.64
CA ASP A 554 60.40 -24.45 -39.88
C ASP A 554 60.01 -25.92 -39.60
N ASP A 555 58.77 -26.21 -39.20
CA ASP A 555 58.39 -27.52 -38.63
C ASP A 555 57.62 -28.50 -39.59
N GLU A 556 57.24 -28.11 -40.83
CA GLU A 556 56.21 -28.83 -41.65
C GLU A 556 56.66 -29.58 -42.95
N GLY A 557 57.89 -29.43 -43.46
CA GLY A 557 58.48 -30.32 -44.51
C GLY A 557 58.25 -30.00 -46.01
N LEU A 558 58.61 -30.96 -46.90
CA LEU A 558 58.60 -30.84 -48.38
C LEU A 558 57.54 -31.73 -49.08
N GLU A 559 56.88 -31.20 -50.12
CA GLU A 559 56.01 -31.96 -51.06
C GLU A 559 56.60 -32.01 -52.50
N ALA A 560 56.15 -32.96 -53.33
CA ALA A 560 56.65 -33.15 -54.70
C ALA A 560 55.63 -32.70 -55.75
N VAL A 561 56.02 -31.80 -56.65
CA VAL A 561 55.13 -31.16 -57.64
C VAL A 561 55.53 -31.60 -59.05
N VAL A 562 54.67 -32.36 -59.75
CA VAL A 562 54.95 -32.91 -61.09
C VAL A 562 53.91 -32.54 -62.14
N TYR A 563 54.32 -32.54 -63.41
CA TYR A 563 53.50 -32.10 -64.54
C TYR A 563 53.09 -33.27 -65.45
N ILE A 564 51.79 -33.58 -65.46
CA ILE A 564 51.20 -34.71 -66.21
C ILE A 564 50.68 -34.23 -67.57
N GLN A 565 51.02 -34.94 -68.65
CA GLN A 565 50.55 -34.60 -70.00
C GLN A 565 49.02 -34.78 -70.14
N ASN A 566 48.35 -33.79 -70.73
CA ASN A 566 46.89 -33.77 -70.96
C ASN A 566 46.33 -35.09 -71.55
N LYS A 567 47.06 -35.75 -72.46
CA LYS A 567 46.66 -37.03 -73.08
C LYS A 567 46.44 -38.17 -72.07
N ASP A 568 47.11 -38.14 -70.92
CA ASP A 568 47.12 -39.18 -69.89
C ASP A 568 46.39 -38.76 -68.61
N VAL A 569 46.14 -37.47 -68.38
CA VAL A 569 45.56 -36.97 -67.12
C VAL A 569 44.19 -37.61 -66.79
N ALA A 570 43.39 -37.95 -67.80
CA ALA A 570 42.10 -38.63 -67.65
C ALA A 570 42.22 -40.06 -67.06
N LEU A 571 43.41 -40.64 -67.04
CA LEU A 571 43.70 -41.91 -66.37
C LEU A 571 43.91 -41.69 -64.87
N VAL A 572 44.70 -40.68 -64.51
CA VAL A 572 45.07 -40.36 -63.12
C VAL A 572 43.88 -39.75 -62.38
N LEU A 573 43.13 -38.85 -63.03
CA LEU A 573 41.85 -38.32 -62.51
C LEU A 573 40.82 -39.43 -62.26
N LYS A 574 40.81 -40.51 -63.08
CA LYS A 574 39.94 -41.67 -62.80
C LYS A 574 40.41 -42.37 -61.52
N ALA A 575 41.70 -42.66 -61.40
CA ALA A 575 42.26 -43.36 -60.25
C ALA A 575 42.03 -42.57 -58.94
N LEU A 576 42.26 -41.25 -58.96
CA LEU A 576 41.98 -40.37 -57.82
C LEU A 576 40.49 -40.24 -57.49
N ASN A 577 39.61 -40.26 -58.49
CA ASN A 577 38.17 -40.24 -58.23
C ASN A 577 37.69 -41.58 -57.63
N ASP A 578 38.31 -42.70 -58.01
CA ASP A 578 38.09 -44.01 -57.39
C ASP A 578 38.68 -44.07 -55.95
N LYS A 579 39.86 -43.45 -55.69
CA LYS A 579 40.47 -43.23 -54.35
C LYS A 579 39.53 -42.43 -53.44
N ARG A 580 39.16 -41.20 -53.86
CA ARG A 580 38.25 -40.29 -53.14
C ARG A 580 36.94 -40.98 -52.79
N LYS A 581 36.30 -41.68 -53.72
CA LYS A 581 35.01 -42.34 -53.51
C LYS A 581 35.02 -43.41 -52.40
N LYS A 582 36.19 -43.97 -52.05
CA LYS A 582 36.35 -44.86 -50.89
C LYS A 582 36.61 -44.10 -49.57
N LEU A 583 37.30 -42.96 -49.61
CA LEU A 583 37.78 -42.23 -48.43
C LEU A 583 36.85 -41.10 -47.96
N GLU A 584 36.15 -40.44 -48.89
CA GLU A 584 35.16 -39.36 -48.63
C GLU A 584 34.08 -39.72 -47.58
N PRO A 585 33.61 -40.99 -47.42
CA PRO A 585 32.71 -41.37 -46.33
C PRO A 585 33.33 -41.41 -44.91
N TYR A 586 34.65 -41.26 -44.80
CA TYR A 586 35.42 -41.43 -43.55
C TYR A 586 36.24 -40.17 -43.17
N HIS A 587 36.05 -39.05 -43.86
CA HIS A 587 36.65 -37.75 -43.53
C HIS A 587 36.40 -37.38 -42.06
N ASP A 588 37.43 -36.88 -41.38
CA ASP A 588 37.44 -36.52 -39.95
C ASP A 588 37.23 -37.70 -38.98
N GLN A 589 37.29 -38.95 -39.45
CA GLN A 589 37.24 -40.12 -38.57
C GLN A 589 38.64 -40.51 -38.09
N GLU A 590 38.83 -40.53 -36.77
CA GLU A 590 40.03 -41.03 -36.09
C GLU A 590 40.12 -42.58 -36.16
N LEU A 591 41.32 -43.07 -36.48
CA LEU A 591 41.65 -44.49 -36.66
C LEU A 591 42.63 -45.00 -35.59
N ALA A 592 42.89 -46.31 -35.62
CA ALA A 592 43.83 -46.94 -34.70
C ALA A 592 45.25 -46.39 -34.95
N GLY A 593 45.75 -45.60 -33.98
CA GLY A 593 47.02 -44.88 -34.07
C GLY A 593 46.90 -43.39 -33.71
N GLY A 594 45.69 -42.82 -33.71
CA GLY A 594 45.49 -41.35 -33.66
C GLY A 594 45.54 -40.69 -35.04
N GLU A 595 45.55 -41.50 -36.10
CA GLU A 595 45.56 -41.11 -37.50
C GLU A 595 44.14 -40.66 -37.94
N VAL A 596 44.02 -39.51 -38.58
CA VAL A 596 42.73 -38.94 -39.02
C VAL A 596 42.71 -38.85 -40.54
N ILE A 597 41.60 -39.24 -41.19
CA ILE A 597 41.46 -39.13 -42.64
C ILE A 597 41.10 -37.69 -43.02
N GLU A 598 42.06 -36.96 -43.57
CA GLU A 598 41.83 -35.70 -44.28
C GLU A 598 41.51 -35.96 -45.76
N CYS A 599 40.28 -35.69 -46.16
CA CYS A 599 39.83 -35.86 -47.55
C CYS A 599 38.75 -34.84 -47.92
N GLU A 600 39.18 -33.61 -48.25
CA GLU A 600 38.27 -32.53 -48.62
C GLU A 600 37.52 -32.85 -49.92
N PRO A 601 36.16 -32.75 -49.96
CA PRO A 601 35.35 -33.08 -51.13
C PRO A 601 35.69 -32.30 -52.42
N GLY A 602 36.64 -32.84 -53.20
CA GLY A 602 37.09 -32.26 -54.47
C GLY A 602 38.44 -31.53 -54.43
N LYS A 603 39.26 -31.68 -53.38
CA LYS A 603 40.60 -31.07 -53.28
C LYS A 603 41.68 -32.12 -53.00
N LYS A 604 42.29 -32.10 -51.79
CA LYS A 604 43.34 -33.04 -51.35
C LYS A 604 42.71 -34.23 -50.58
N CYS A 605 43.17 -35.46 -50.84
CA CYS A 605 42.80 -36.67 -50.08
C CYS A 605 43.99 -37.65 -49.93
N ALA A 606 44.53 -37.78 -48.72
CA ALA A 606 45.60 -38.76 -48.41
C ALA A 606 45.02 -40.17 -48.18
N CYS A 607 45.83 -41.23 -48.38
CA CYS A 607 45.55 -42.54 -47.77
C CYS A 607 46.17 -42.59 -46.37
N PRO A 608 45.61 -43.39 -45.43
CA PRO A 608 46.28 -43.75 -44.19
C PRO A 608 47.69 -44.30 -44.42
N GLU A 609 48.70 -43.83 -43.69
CA GLU A 609 50.06 -44.37 -43.69
C GLU A 609 50.06 -45.82 -43.19
N LEU A 610 49.27 -46.09 -42.14
CA LEU A 610 49.26 -47.39 -41.48
C LEU A 610 48.60 -48.46 -42.35
N LYS A 611 49.40 -49.44 -42.78
CA LYS A 611 48.92 -50.58 -43.61
C LYS A 611 47.80 -51.38 -42.96
N GLU A 612 47.77 -51.49 -41.63
CA GLU A 612 46.66 -52.12 -40.90
C GLU A 612 45.34 -51.35 -41.07
N ASN A 613 45.39 -50.04 -41.26
CA ASN A 613 44.22 -49.20 -41.52
C ASN A 613 43.82 -49.23 -43.01
N ARG A 614 44.78 -49.31 -43.94
CA ARG A 614 44.50 -49.62 -45.37
C ARG A 614 43.73 -50.94 -45.53
N GLU A 615 44.17 -52.01 -44.86
CA GLU A 615 43.50 -53.32 -44.87
C GLU A 615 42.09 -53.27 -44.29
N LYS A 616 41.86 -52.59 -43.15
CA LYS A 616 40.53 -52.43 -42.53
C LYS A 616 39.53 -51.70 -43.43
N LEU A 617 39.98 -50.74 -44.23
CA LEU A 617 39.15 -49.99 -45.18
C LEU A 617 38.94 -50.73 -46.50
N GLY A 618 39.59 -51.88 -46.73
CA GLY A 618 39.51 -52.60 -48.00
C GLY A 618 40.10 -51.80 -49.17
N ILE A 619 41.16 -51.04 -48.90
CA ILE A 619 41.93 -50.28 -49.88
C ILE A 619 43.20 -51.07 -50.19
N THR A 620 43.47 -51.30 -51.47
CA THR A 620 44.72 -51.92 -51.94
C THR A 620 45.75 -50.83 -52.27
N ASP A 621 47.04 -51.11 -52.12
CA ASP A 621 48.12 -50.12 -52.35
C ASP A 621 48.02 -49.43 -53.72
N VAL A 622 47.51 -50.12 -54.74
CA VAL A 622 47.29 -49.59 -56.11
C VAL A 622 46.18 -48.53 -56.16
N GLU A 623 45.17 -48.62 -55.30
CA GLU A 623 44.04 -47.66 -55.24
C GLU A 623 44.40 -46.36 -54.52
N CYS A 624 45.51 -46.34 -53.77
CA CYS A 624 46.09 -45.11 -53.24
C CYS A 624 46.84 -44.29 -54.30
N VAL A 625 46.93 -44.77 -55.54
CA VAL A 625 47.64 -44.13 -56.67
C VAL A 625 49.13 -43.90 -56.35
N PRO A 626 49.90 -44.99 -56.14
CA PRO A 626 51.28 -44.91 -55.71
C PRO A 626 52.19 -44.46 -56.86
N VAL A 627 53.26 -43.76 -56.50
CA VAL A 627 54.20 -43.13 -57.43
C VAL A 627 55.61 -43.53 -57.07
N GLU A 628 56.37 -43.97 -58.08
CA GLU A 628 57.82 -44.10 -57.98
C GLU A 628 58.47 -42.80 -58.46
N VAL A 629 59.09 -42.05 -57.55
CA VAL A 629 59.77 -40.77 -57.83
C VAL A 629 61.29 -41.00 -57.86
N GLN A 630 61.91 -40.67 -58.99
CA GLN A 630 63.35 -40.67 -59.18
C GLN A 630 63.87 -39.23 -59.18
N VAL A 631 64.73 -38.90 -58.20
CA VAL A 631 65.41 -37.61 -58.14
C VAL A 631 66.57 -37.61 -59.13
N GLU A 632 66.68 -36.61 -60.00
CA GLU A 632 67.71 -36.58 -61.05
C GLU A 632 69.13 -36.41 -60.45
N ALA A 633 69.24 -35.77 -59.29
CA ALA A 633 70.48 -35.63 -58.52
C ALA A 633 70.95 -36.95 -57.84
N LEU A 634 70.09 -37.97 -57.71
CA LEU A 634 70.38 -39.23 -57.03
C LEU A 634 70.04 -40.42 -57.95
N PRO A 635 71.02 -40.99 -58.68
CA PRO A 635 70.78 -42.08 -59.61
C PRO A 635 70.10 -43.30 -58.97
N ALA A 636 68.92 -43.67 -59.47
CA ALA A 636 68.11 -44.75 -58.89
C ALA A 636 68.78 -46.14 -58.88
N ASN A 637 69.82 -46.35 -59.70
CA ASN A 637 70.63 -47.57 -59.67
C ASN A 637 71.46 -47.73 -58.38
N GLU A 638 71.73 -46.63 -57.66
CA GLU A 638 72.56 -46.59 -56.46
C GLU A 638 71.73 -46.29 -55.20
N PHE A 639 70.76 -45.37 -55.30
CA PHE A 639 69.96 -44.90 -54.15
C PHE A 639 68.50 -45.39 -54.13
N GLY A 640 68.04 -46.03 -55.21
CA GLY A 640 66.64 -46.40 -55.41
C GLY A 640 65.74 -45.19 -55.74
N THR A 641 64.42 -45.40 -55.67
CA THR A 641 63.40 -44.36 -55.84
C THR A 641 62.77 -43.98 -54.49
N VAL A 642 62.17 -42.79 -54.42
CA VAL A 642 61.24 -42.44 -53.34
C VAL A 642 59.85 -42.97 -53.73
N THR A 643 59.22 -43.69 -52.83
CA THR A 643 57.79 -44.03 -52.94
C THR A 643 56.96 -42.89 -52.37
N GLY A 644 55.83 -42.63 -53.01
CA GLY A 644 54.93 -41.53 -52.66
C GLY A 644 53.53 -41.76 -53.20
N GLU A 645 52.60 -40.86 -52.88
CA GLU A 645 51.21 -40.96 -53.32
C GLU A 645 50.70 -39.66 -53.92
N VAL A 646 49.86 -39.74 -54.95
CA VAL A 646 49.17 -38.54 -55.45
C VAL A 646 48.11 -38.09 -54.44
N ILE A 647 48.20 -36.82 -54.00
CA ILE A 647 47.22 -36.16 -53.12
C ILE A 647 46.17 -35.41 -53.95
N SER A 648 46.61 -34.66 -54.97
CA SER A 648 45.78 -33.75 -55.77
C SER A 648 46.34 -33.49 -57.17
N ILE A 649 45.46 -33.09 -58.10
CA ILE A 649 45.79 -32.59 -59.44
C ILE A 649 45.12 -31.21 -59.60
N SER A 650 45.76 -30.27 -60.31
CA SER A 650 45.15 -28.97 -60.62
C SER A 650 43.94 -29.12 -61.54
N ASP A 651 42.86 -28.38 -61.28
CA ASP A 651 41.74 -28.26 -62.22
C ASP A 651 42.16 -27.51 -63.51
N ASP A 652 43.09 -26.56 -63.38
CA ASP A 652 43.61 -25.77 -64.48
C ASP A 652 44.75 -26.46 -65.25
N ALA A 653 44.75 -26.26 -66.58
CA ALA A 653 45.75 -26.79 -67.50
C ALA A 653 46.84 -25.74 -67.81
N ILE A 654 48.06 -26.00 -67.36
CA ILE A 654 49.22 -25.14 -67.60
C ILE A 654 49.61 -25.20 -69.09
N PRO A 655 49.78 -24.05 -69.78
CA PRO A 655 50.17 -24.01 -71.17
C PRO A 655 51.64 -24.45 -71.39
N PRO A 656 51.99 -24.91 -72.61
CA PRO A 656 53.35 -25.31 -72.92
C PRO A 656 54.34 -24.14 -72.80
N ASP A 657 55.46 -24.41 -72.14
CA ASP A 657 56.51 -23.47 -71.76
C ASP A 657 57.86 -24.02 -72.21
N GLN A 658 58.58 -23.26 -73.04
CA GLN A 658 59.83 -23.70 -73.66
C GLN A 658 61.06 -23.45 -72.79
N GLU A 659 60.97 -22.58 -71.77
CA GLU A 659 62.09 -22.29 -70.87
C GLU A 659 62.12 -23.33 -69.73
N ALA A 660 60.96 -23.72 -69.19
CA ALA A 660 60.84 -24.83 -68.23
C ALA A 660 60.73 -26.23 -68.88
N GLY A 661 61.03 -26.39 -70.17
CA GLY A 661 61.04 -27.69 -70.87
C GLY A 661 59.67 -28.37 -71.10
N ARG A 662 58.56 -27.74 -70.70
CA ARG A 662 57.18 -28.25 -70.79
C ARG A 662 56.62 -28.10 -72.22
N ALA A 663 57.01 -29.00 -73.12
CA ALA A 663 56.60 -28.96 -74.54
C ALA A 663 55.10 -29.21 -74.85
N TYR A 664 54.25 -29.45 -73.84
CA TYR A 664 52.84 -29.80 -73.99
C TYR A 664 51.99 -29.13 -72.90
N PHE A 665 50.67 -29.04 -73.10
CA PHE A 665 49.75 -28.74 -72.01
C PHE A 665 49.84 -29.82 -70.93
N SER A 666 50.05 -29.38 -69.68
CA SER A 666 50.21 -30.25 -68.53
C SER A 666 49.35 -29.80 -67.36
N PHE A 667 48.95 -30.74 -66.52
CA PHE A 667 48.30 -30.46 -65.24
C PHE A 667 49.32 -30.65 -64.13
N GLU A 668 49.27 -29.79 -63.12
CA GLU A 668 50.11 -29.89 -61.94
C GLU A 668 49.58 -31.00 -61.03
N THR A 669 50.46 -31.66 -60.29
CA THR A 669 50.10 -32.82 -59.47
C THR A 669 50.97 -32.87 -58.24
N THR A 670 50.33 -32.80 -57.09
CA THR A 670 50.97 -32.87 -55.78
C THR A 670 51.09 -34.32 -55.35
N ILE A 671 52.32 -34.71 -54.99
CA ILE A 671 52.70 -36.04 -54.52
C ILE A 671 53.24 -35.90 -53.10
N ASP A 672 52.69 -36.68 -52.18
CA ASP A 672 53.26 -36.91 -50.86
C ASP A 672 54.47 -37.85 -50.95
N LEU A 673 55.45 -37.69 -50.07
CA LEU A 673 56.68 -38.49 -50.07
C LEU A 673 56.80 -39.30 -48.78
N GLU A 674 56.80 -40.64 -48.88
CA GLU A 674 56.94 -41.55 -47.73
C GLU A 674 58.29 -41.39 -46.97
N ARG A 675 59.25 -40.67 -47.56
CA ARG A 675 60.52 -40.29 -46.94
C ARG A 675 61.10 -39.01 -47.55
N GLN A 676 61.66 -38.14 -46.71
CA GLN A 676 62.34 -36.91 -47.14
C GLN A 676 63.88 -37.00 -47.04
N THR A 677 64.44 -38.16 -46.66
CA THR A 677 65.89 -38.41 -46.59
C THR A 677 66.32 -39.72 -47.28
N PHE A 678 67.61 -39.77 -47.65
CA PHE A 678 68.30 -40.96 -48.17
C PHE A 678 69.56 -41.24 -47.34
N VAL A 679 69.72 -42.49 -46.88
CA VAL A 679 70.97 -42.97 -46.27
C VAL A 679 72.00 -43.25 -47.38
N LEU A 680 73.19 -42.64 -47.27
CA LEU A 680 74.26 -42.79 -48.26
C LEU A 680 75.21 -43.97 -47.97
N ASP A 681 75.37 -44.33 -46.69
CA ASP A 681 76.23 -45.41 -46.22
C ASP A 681 75.69 -45.99 -44.90
N ASN A 682 75.46 -47.30 -44.89
CA ASN A 682 74.92 -48.04 -43.74
C ASN A 682 75.94 -48.26 -42.61
N GLU A 683 77.22 -47.93 -42.79
CA GLU A 683 78.22 -47.99 -41.71
C GLU A 683 78.43 -46.66 -40.96
N ASN A 684 77.86 -45.54 -41.44
CA ASN A 684 78.17 -44.19 -40.94
C ASN A 684 76.96 -43.25 -40.71
N ASP A 685 75.72 -43.72 -40.90
CA ASP A 685 74.47 -42.94 -40.73
C ASP A 685 74.48 -41.57 -41.44
N LEU A 686 75.13 -41.48 -42.60
CA LEU A 686 75.19 -40.24 -43.38
C LEU A 686 73.90 -40.10 -44.21
N GLU A 687 72.91 -39.42 -43.65
CA GLU A 687 71.69 -39.04 -44.36
C GLU A 687 71.89 -37.77 -45.21
N ILE A 688 71.37 -37.80 -46.44
CA ILE A 688 71.15 -36.62 -47.27
C ILE A 688 69.65 -36.37 -47.36
N GLY A 689 69.22 -35.22 -46.85
CA GLY A 689 67.86 -34.73 -47.03
C GLY A 689 67.61 -34.23 -48.45
N LEU A 690 66.36 -34.38 -48.91
CA LEU A 690 65.86 -33.73 -50.11
C LEU A 690 65.90 -32.19 -49.96
N GLN A 691 65.95 -31.47 -51.07
CA GLN A 691 65.98 -30.01 -51.09
C GLN A 691 64.95 -29.45 -52.07
N ASN A 692 64.34 -28.33 -51.68
CA ASN A 692 63.48 -27.51 -52.54
C ASN A 692 64.21 -27.19 -53.87
N GLY A 693 63.52 -27.36 -55.00
CA GLY A 693 64.05 -27.19 -56.35
C GLY A 693 64.83 -28.37 -56.94
N MET A 694 64.95 -29.51 -56.24
CA MET A 694 65.50 -30.73 -56.85
C MET A 694 64.59 -31.26 -57.96
N ALA A 695 65.13 -31.45 -59.16
CA ALA A 695 64.40 -32.01 -60.30
C ALA A 695 64.08 -33.51 -60.10
N ILE A 696 62.84 -33.89 -60.42
CA ILE A 696 62.33 -35.26 -60.27
C ILE A 696 61.64 -35.76 -61.56
N ASN A 697 61.81 -37.05 -61.84
CA ASN A 697 61.05 -37.80 -62.83
C ASN A 697 60.21 -38.84 -62.09
N SER A 698 58.92 -38.97 -62.38
CA SER A 698 58.04 -39.86 -61.64
C SER A 698 57.21 -40.78 -62.55
N ASN A 699 56.89 -41.99 -62.05
CA ASN A 699 56.01 -42.95 -62.68
C ASN A 699 54.80 -43.19 -61.78
N ILE A 700 53.65 -42.63 -62.15
CA ILE A 700 52.39 -42.73 -61.41
C ILE A 700 51.67 -44.01 -61.84
N ASN A 701 51.44 -44.94 -60.90
CA ASN A 701 50.75 -46.20 -61.20
C ASN A 701 49.23 -45.99 -61.10
N VAL A 702 48.53 -46.14 -62.24
CA VAL A 702 47.07 -45.96 -62.37
C VAL A 702 46.30 -47.27 -62.48
N GLY A 703 46.94 -48.38 -62.09
CA GLY A 703 46.31 -49.70 -61.94
C GLY A 703 46.46 -50.64 -63.14
N LYS A 704 45.76 -51.77 -63.07
CA LYS A 704 45.91 -52.89 -64.02
C LYS A 704 44.84 -52.88 -65.11
N ARG A 705 45.22 -53.37 -66.29
CA ARG A 705 44.28 -53.63 -67.41
C ARG A 705 44.51 -55.01 -68.00
N THR A 706 43.43 -55.61 -68.51
CA THR A 706 43.55 -56.87 -69.24
C THR A 706 44.11 -56.64 -70.66
N VAL A 707 44.83 -57.62 -71.20
CA VAL A 707 45.29 -57.61 -72.61
C VAL A 707 44.10 -57.46 -73.58
N LEU A 708 42.94 -58.02 -73.22
CA LEU A 708 41.69 -57.89 -73.98
C LEU A 708 41.20 -56.44 -74.05
N GLU A 709 41.20 -55.70 -72.93
CA GLU A 709 40.84 -54.28 -72.91
C GLU A 709 41.84 -53.40 -73.65
N LEU A 710 43.14 -53.68 -73.52
CA LEU A 710 44.20 -52.97 -74.24
C LEU A 710 44.00 -53.10 -75.76
N PHE A 711 43.68 -54.31 -76.23
CA PHE A 711 43.40 -54.58 -77.64
C PHE A 711 42.09 -53.94 -78.12
N PHE A 712 40.98 -54.10 -77.38
CA PHE A 712 39.69 -53.55 -77.81
C PHE A 712 39.62 -52.03 -77.77
N ASN A 713 40.25 -51.34 -76.82
CA ASN A 713 40.29 -49.87 -76.82
C ASN A 713 40.92 -49.31 -78.10
N ARG A 714 41.94 -49.99 -78.65
CA ARG A 714 42.60 -49.61 -79.92
C ARG A 714 41.71 -49.78 -81.16
N PHE A 715 40.67 -50.61 -81.09
CA PHE A 715 39.70 -50.82 -82.18
C PHE A 715 38.34 -50.12 -81.97
N THR A 716 37.96 -49.78 -80.73
CA THR A 716 36.59 -49.30 -80.40
C THR A 716 36.49 -47.81 -80.08
N GLY A 717 37.61 -47.07 -80.07
CA GLY A 717 37.73 -45.65 -79.71
C GLY A 717 36.99 -44.61 -80.59
N LYS A 718 35.86 -44.97 -81.23
CA LYS A 718 34.97 -44.06 -81.96
C LYS A 718 33.46 -44.29 -81.73
N PHE A 719 33.03 -45.18 -80.83
CA PHE A 719 31.61 -45.53 -80.66
C PHE A 719 31.02 -45.36 -79.24
N LYS A 720 31.76 -44.79 -78.28
CA LYS A 720 31.32 -44.68 -76.86
C LYS A 720 30.78 -43.30 -76.45
N SER A 721 30.34 -42.47 -77.40
CA SER A 721 29.85 -41.10 -77.16
C SER A 721 28.33 -40.93 -77.16
N LEU A 722 27.55 -42.01 -77.01
CA LEU A 722 26.08 -42.00 -77.15
C LEU A 722 25.30 -42.80 -76.08
N THR A 723 25.91 -43.13 -74.94
CA THR A 723 25.23 -43.79 -73.82
C THR A 723 25.61 -43.18 -72.47
N ASN A 724 25.14 -41.96 -72.22
CA ASN A 724 24.39 -41.58 -71.03
C ASN A 724 24.04 -40.08 -71.10
N VAL A 725 22.77 -39.79 -71.38
CA VAL A 725 22.15 -38.49 -71.07
C VAL A 725 21.22 -38.75 -69.90
N ASN A 726 21.67 -38.34 -68.72
CA ASN A 726 20.93 -37.96 -67.50
C ASN A 726 21.94 -37.81 -66.36
#